data_AF-A0A402AT29-F1
#
_entry.id   AF-A0A402AT29-F1
#
_cell.length_a   1.000
_cell.length_b   1.000
_cell.length_c   1.000
_cell.angle_alpha   90.00
_cell.angle_beta   90.00
_cell.angle_gamma   90.00
#
_symmetry.space_group_name_H-M   'P 1'
#
loop_
_entity.id
_entity.type
_entity.pdbx_description
1 polymer ?
#
loop_
_entity_poly.entity_id
_entity_poly.type
_entity_poly.pdbx_seq_one_letter_code
_entity_poly.pdbx_strand_id
1 'polypeptide(L)'
;MRTFQQKGNNHHQNTAWARIEYRTEAGLGIYARQSTLAQVKNYRQSTEMQTDDLVDMAKHLGWDEDHIILFTQDLAKSGKLRIDQRTGLRSLIERIEKGEFKTVLVFLEDRLFRDETGIQYNIFIDVCKRHSVLVVTPHMTYDFTNPFHVKQFRWRCEEAADYLRDYVINRLHGAKNRISESGRFAGRSIPIGFIIDRETSMIVDGKVAPNPTYRKFIPYEPHAHIVRWLFQRYWELGGKIRPLCRELQQQPFVFPDFEPDVDISKYIALYHLKQTAGGYHISRPGLMGLLTNVAYIGYWIHLGEIVSKNNHQAIVEEDLFWYAFSRLSPYTITGERNEKKKGYIRYSRKEPIPALLKNVIGSQEGGRVYVSTSGLTHKPIYVIEERNQRLILKYHAATPCQEIDDLVARRLVEHMKRTKQFERYQDYAAELQKERDQIGKNIKQQVAEIDKQMDGILTTLSLPKDTLPKKLREKFVAKYTLLEKQKEELEIQQATIQTNSHAQKLMEYYSLINRIGQQWERIPFIHKQALADALIKQVYLDEMTGHWLRIEVEWLDPHWGIERLYIFRSGGAHKTWTDEENNIIHDLFLNTPREGILAKLPRRSWVAITLQARKLHIHRQRNLISTCAIPHTLSIEDVTFMKGAGINMNETSCHKWESRHLRLPSVLLAPGQKWPPCPPLEHHRFPRP
;
A
#
# COMPACT_ATOMS: atom_id res chain seq x y z
N MET A 1 -9.66 -34.31 -32.36
CA MET A 1 -10.80 -33.38 -32.48
C MET A 1 -11.82 -33.75 -31.42
N ARG A 2 -12.05 -32.88 -30.42
CA ARG A 2 -13.13 -33.09 -29.44
C ARG A 2 -14.43 -32.63 -30.09
N THR A 3 -15.27 -33.57 -30.47
CA THR A 3 -16.58 -33.33 -31.07
C THR A 3 -17.53 -32.67 -30.07
N PHE A 4 -18.28 -31.65 -30.52
CA PHE A 4 -19.37 -31.05 -29.77
C PHE A 4 -20.43 -32.11 -29.47
N GLN A 5 -20.66 -32.41 -28.19
CA GLN A 5 -21.84 -33.14 -27.76
C GLN A 5 -22.96 -32.15 -27.44
N GLN A 6 -24.18 -32.52 -27.81
CA GLN A 6 -25.40 -31.81 -27.44
C GLN A 6 -25.46 -31.71 -25.91
N LYS A 7 -25.65 -30.50 -25.37
CA LYS A 7 -25.90 -30.31 -23.93
C LYS A 7 -27.07 -31.20 -23.54
N GLY A 8 -26.80 -32.26 -22.78
CA GLY A 8 -27.86 -33.01 -22.12
C GLY A 8 -28.64 -32.04 -21.26
N ASN A 9 -29.97 -32.02 -21.42
CA ASN A 9 -30.88 -31.37 -20.48
C ASN A 9 -30.62 -32.02 -19.11
N ASN A 10 -29.78 -31.41 -18.28
CA ASN A 10 -29.71 -31.76 -16.88
C ASN A 10 -31.08 -31.44 -16.32
N HIS A 11 -31.83 -32.50 -16.01
CA HIS A 11 -33.07 -32.42 -15.26
C HIS A 11 -32.86 -31.48 -14.08
N HIS A 12 -33.55 -30.35 -14.10
CA HIS A 12 -33.81 -29.57 -12.89
C HIS A 12 -34.46 -30.54 -11.91
N GLN A 13 -33.70 -30.99 -10.91
CA GLN A 13 -34.28 -31.63 -9.75
C GLN A 13 -35.17 -30.59 -9.09
N ASN A 14 -36.46 -30.75 -9.33
CA ASN A 14 -37.53 -29.94 -8.78
C ASN A 14 -37.61 -30.28 -7.28
N THR A 15 -36.80 -29.62 -6.45
CA THR A 15 -36.89 -29.74 -4.99
C THR A 15 -38.08 -28.90 -4.51
N ALA A 16 -39.08 -29.60 -3.98
CA ALA A 16 -40.33 -29.06 -3.44
C ALA A 16 -40.12 -28.21 -2.18
N TRP A 17 -39.60 -26.99 -2.35
CA TRP A 17 -39.56 -25.96 -1.31
C TRP A 17 -40.35 -24.77 -1.86
N ALA A 18 -41.18 -24.16 -1.00
CA ALA A 18 -42.12 -23.09 -1.37
C ALA A 18 -41.44 -22.06 -2.31
N ARG A 19 -42.15 -21.63 -3.36
CA ARG A 19 -41.68 -20.52 -4.21
C ARG A 19 -41.46 -19.30 -3.30
N ILE A 20 -40.21 -19.02 -2.99
CA ILE A 20 -39.83 -17.81 -2.27
C ILE A 20 -40.03 -16.68 -3.27
N GLU A 21 -41.04 -15.84 -3.05
CA GLU A 21 -41.22 -14.64 -3.84
C GLU A 21 -40.14 -13.63 -3.44
N TYR A 22 -39.22 -13.37 -4.37
CA TYR A 22 -38.20 -12.36 -4.20
C TYR A 22 -38.81 -10.97 -4.37
N ARG A 23 -38.46 -10.05 -3.47
CA ARG A 23 -38.86 -8.64 -3.59
C ARG A 23 -37.94 -7.94 -4.59
N THR A 24 -38.18 -8.18 -5.88
CA THR A 24 -37.38 -7.63 -6.99
C THR A 24 -37.47 -6.12 -7.14
N GLU A 25 -38.48 -5.48 -6.52
CA GLU A 25 -38.62 -4.02 -6.40
C GLU A 25 -37.59 -3.37 -5.45
N ALA A 26 -36.94 -4.16 -4.59
CA ALA A 26 -35.91 -3.68 -3.68
C ALA A 26 -34.51 -4.04 -4.20
N GLY A 27 -33.51 -3.24 -3.83
CA GLY A 27 -32.14 -3.44 -4.31
C GLY A 27 -31.55 -4.79 -3.91
N LEU A 28 -30.66 -5.30 -4.77
CA LEU A 28 -29.87 -6.52 -4.58
C LEU A 28 -28.40 -6.17 -4.38
N GLY A 29 -27.82 -6.61 -3.26
CA GLY A 29 -26.38 -6.53 -3.03
C GLY A 29 -25.66 -7.82 -3.42
N ILE A 30 -24.77 -7.79 -4.40
CA ILE A 30 -23.90 -8.93 -4.72
C ILE A 30 -22.55 -8.72 -4.06
N TYR A 31 -22.09 -9.67 -3.24
CA TYR A 31 -20.80 -9.55 -2.55
C TYR A 31 -19.79 -10.59 -3.04
N ALA A 32 -18.69 -10.10 -3.62
CA ALA A 32 -17.62 -10.92 -4.17
C ALA A 32 -16.30 -10.69 -3.41
N ARG A 33 -15.58 -11.78 -3.08
CA ARG A 33 -14.31 -11.72 -2.33
C ARG A 33 -13.31 -12.77 -2.79
N GLN A 34 -12.06 -12.34 -2.95
CA GLN A 34 -10.90 -13.24 -3.03
C GLN A 34 -9.84 -12.93 -1.97
N SER A 35 -9.11 -13.96 -1.53
CA SER A 35 -8.24 -13.87 -0.35
C SER A 35 -6.87 -13.23 -0.61
N THR A 36 -6.38 -13.18 -1.86
CA THR A 36 -5.07 -12.59 -2.19
C THR A 36 -5.02 -11.99 -3.61
N LEU A 37 -4.22 -10.92 -3.80
CA LEU A 37 -3.99 -10.27 -5.11
C LEU A 37 -3.43 -11.23 -6.17
N ALA A 38 -2.62 -12.20 -5.75
CA ALA A 38 -2.06 -13.22 -6.65
C ALA A 38 -3.15 -14.16 -7.19
N GLN A 39 -4.14 -14.50 -6.36
CA GLN A 39 -5.27 -15.34 -6.80
C GLN A 39 -6.17 -14.59 -7.80
N VAL A 40 -6.37 -13.28 -7.62
CA VAL A 40 -7.18 -12.47 -8.53
C VAL A 40 -6.57 -12.44 -9.93
N LYS A 41 -5.23 -12.37 -10.03
CA LYS A 41 -4.53 -12.39 -11.33
C LYS A 41 -4.49 -13.78 -11.97
N ASN A 42 -4.31 -14.83 -11.17
CA ASN A 42 -4.07 -16.18 -11.68
C ASN A 42 -5.37 -16.99 -11.91
N TYR A 43 -6.46 -16.64 -11.25
CA TYR A 43 -7.73 -17.39 -11.31
C TYR A 43 -8.88 -16.49 -11.78
N ARG A 44 -8.71 -15.86 -12.95
CA ARG A 44 -9.70 -14.96 -13.57
C ARG A 44 -11.09 -15.58 -13.66
N GLN A 45 -11.17 -16.85 -14.06
CA GLN A 45 -12.41 -17.63 -14.13
C GLN A 45 -13.13 -17.74 -12.77
N SER A 46 -12.39 -17.88 -11.66
CA SER A 46 -13.01 -17.93 -10.33
C SER A 46 -13.56 -16.57 -9.89
N THR A 47 -12.99 -15.47 -10.40
CA THR A 47 -13.53 -14.12 -10.19
C THR A 47 -14.78 -13.90 -11.03
N GLU A 48 -14.77 -14.32 -12.30
CA GLU A 48 -15.92 -14.26 -13.21
C GLU A 48 -17.14 -15.03 -12.64
N MET A 49 -16.93 -16.22 -12.06
CA MET A 49 -18.00 -16.97 -11.37
C MET A 49 -18.62 -16.28 -10.16
N GLN A 50 -17.90 -15.31 -9.56
CA GLN A 50 -18.35 -14.58 -8.38
C GLN A 50 -18.91 -13.19 -8.73
N THR A 51 -18.73 -12.74 -9.97
CA THR A 51 -19.23 -11.44 -10.44
C THR A 51 -20.26 -11.64 -11.52
N ASP A 52 -19.84 -12.12 -12.68
CA ASP A 52 -20.63 -12.10 -13.91
C ASP A 52 -21.72 -13.17 -13.83
N ASP A 53 -21.39 -14.39 -13.38
CA ASP A 53 -22.37 -15.47 -13.19
C ASP A 53 -23.44 -15.12 -12.14
N LEU A 54 -23.07 -14.35 -11.11
CA LEU A 54 -24.02 -13.92 -10.06
C LEU A 54 -24.91 -12.77 -10.53
N VAL A 55 -24.38 -11.86 -11.34
CA VAL A 55 -25.18 -10.81 -12.00
C VAL A 55 -26.15 -11.44 -13.00
N ASP A 56 -25.70 -12.41 -13.77
CA ASP A 56 -26.55 -13.16 -14.69
C ASP A 56 -27.63 -13.95 -13.94
N MET A 57 -27.28 -14.58 -12.82
CA MET A 57 -28.27 -15.22 -11.94
C MET A 57 -29.29 -14.21 -11.41
N ALA A 58 -28.87 -13.04 -10.96
CA ALA A 58 -29.76 -11.99 -10.46
C ALA A 58 -30.76 -11.51 -11.54
N LYS A 59 -30.28 -11.34 -12.78
CA LYS A 59 -31.14 -11.00 -13.93
C LYS A 59 -32.15 -12.10 -14.23
N HIS A 60 -31.73 -13.37 -14.21
CA HIS A 60 -32.63 -14.51 -14.41
C HIS A 60 -33.69 -14.63 -13.30
N LEU A 61 -33.37 -14.20 -12.09
CA LEU A 61 -34.30 -14.16 -10.96
C LEU A 61 -35.26 -12.95 -10.98
N GLY A 62 -35.07 -12.01 -11.92
CA GLY A 62 -36.01 -10.91 -12.19
C GLY A 62 -35.61 -9.54 -11.67
N TRP A 63 -34.35 -9.32 -11.27
CA TRP A 63 -33.85 -7.98 -10.93
C TRP A 63 -33.41 -7.20 -12.18
N ASP A 64 -33.75 -5.91 -12.20
CA ASP A 64 -33.21 -4.95 -13.17
C ASP A 64 -31.74 -4.63 -12.85
N GLU A 65 -30.93 -4.35 -13.87
CA GLU A 65 -29.50 -3.99 -13.71
C GLU A 65 -29.32 -2.80 -12.77
N ASP A 66 -30.22 -1.82 -12.83
CA ASP A 66 -30.15 -0.60 -12.00
C ASP A 66 -30.33 -0.88 -10.50
N HIS A 67 -30.94 -2.01 -10.15
CA HIS A 67 -31.15 -2.43 -8.76
C HIS A 67 -30.06 -3.37 -8.24
N ILE A 68 -29.10 -3.78 -9.09
CA ILE A 68 -28.02 -4.71 -8.74
C ILE A 68 -26.76 -3.93 -8.41
N ILE A 69 -26.24 -4.09 -7.19
CA ILE A 69 -25.02 -3.41 -6.73
C ILE A 69 -23.96 -4.44 -6.35
N LEU A 70 -22.86 -4.43 -7.10
CA LEU A 70 -21.73 -5.34 -6.90
C LEU A 70 -20.67 -4.72 -5.98
N PHE A 71 -20.38 -5.40 -4.88
CA PHE A 71 -19.35 -5.03 -3.90
C PHE A 71 -18.07 -5.82 -4.15
N THR A 72 -17.09 -5.19 -4.82
CA THR A 72 -15.76 -5.76 -5.13
C THR A 72 -14.61 -5.11 -4.35
N GLN A 73 -14.91 -4.14 -3.47
CA GLN A 73 -13.91 -3.34 -2.75
C GLN A 73 -13.05 -4.17 -1.78
N ASP A 74 -13.46 -5.40 -1.48
CA ASP A 74 -12.73 -6.34 -0.61
C ASP A 74 -12.04 -7.47 -1.39
N LEU A 75 -11.87 -7.33 -2.70
CA LEU A 75 -10.96 -8.18 -3.47
C LEU A 75 -9.54 -8.11 -2.86
N ALA A 76 -8.96 -9.27 -2.60
CA ALA A 76 -7.69 -9.48 -1.88
C ALA A 76 -7.71 -9.28 -0.35
N LYS A 77 -8.87 -9.26 0.30
CA LYS A 77 -8.99 -9.26 1.77
C LYS A 77 -9.40 -10.63 2.34
N SER A 78 -8.89 -10.95 3.53
CA SER A 78 -9.09 -12.27 4.17
C SER A 78 -10.49 -12.41 4.78
N GLY A 79 -11.06 -13.62 4.64
CA GLY A 79 -12.32 -14.07 5.23
C GLY A 79 -12.32 -14.15 6.78
N LYS A 80 -11.14 -14.02 7.42
CA LYS A 80 -10.99 -13.90 8.88
C LYS A 80 -11.19 -12.47 9.41
N LEU A 81 -11.06 -11.46 8.55
CA LEU A 81 -11.15 -10.07 8.98
C LEU A 81 -12.58 -9.74 9.42
N ARG A 82 -12.71 -8.81 10.35
CA ARG A 82 -13.99 -8.37 10.87
C ARG A 82 -14.74 -7.53 9.84
N ILE A 83 -16.04 -7.32 10.07
CA ILE A 83 -16.89 -6.47 9.22
C ILE A 83 -16.30 -5.05 9.10
N ASP A 84 -15.80 -4.46 10.19
CA ASP A 84 -15.27 -3.09 10.22
C ASP A 84 -13.97 -2.92 9.41
N GLN A 85 -13.21 -4.00 9.22
CA GLN A 85 -11.96 -4.02 8.46
C GLN A 85 -12.20 -4.24 6.95
N ARG A 86 -13.45 -4.48 6.55
CA ARG A 86 -13.88 -4.78 5.18
C ARG A 86 -14.83 -3.71 4.67
N THR A 87 -14.31 -2.85 3.80
CA THR A 87 -15.01 -1.65 3.31
C THR A 87 -16.23 -2.00 2.47
N GLY A 88 -16.16 -3.04 1.65
CA GLY A 88 -17.28 -3.52 0.84
C GLY A 88 -18.36 -4.20 1.69
N LEU A 89 -17.96 -5.09 2.60
CA LEU A 89 -18.89 -5.77 3.51
C LEU A 89 -19.58 -4.81 4.47
N ARG A 90 -18.84 -3.81 4.99
CA ARG A 90 -19.40 -2.73 5.82
C ARG A 90 -20.43 -1.91 5.04
N SER A 91 -20.09 -1.50 3.82
CA SER A 91 -21.01 -0.73 2.96
C SER A 91 -22.29 -1.51 2.65
N LEU A 92 -22.17 -2.83 2.42
CA LEU A 92 -23.33 -3.71 2.23
C LEU A 92 -24.25 -3.71 3.46
N ILE A 93 -23.69 -3.86 4.65
CA ILE A 93 -24.45 -3.87 5.91
C ILE A 93 -25.10 -2.52 6.20
N GLU A 94 -24.39 -1.41 5.98
CA GLU A 94 -24.94 -0.06 6.18
C GLU A 94 -26.15 0.19 5.25
N ARG A 95 -26.13 -0.31 4.01
CA ARG A 95 -27.27 -0.21 3.08
C ARG A 95 -28.42 -1.15 3.44
N ILE A 96 -28.14 -2.31 4.02
CA ILE A 96 -29.16 -3.19 4.61
C ILE A 96 -29.85 -2.48 5.79
N GLU A 97 -29.08 -1.83 6.67
CA GLU A 97 -29.61 -1.09 7.82
C GLU A 97 -30.48 0.10 7.39
N LYS A 98 -30.13 0.77 6.28
CA LYS A 98 -30.95 1.82 5.66
C LYS A 98 -32.22 1.29 4.97
N GLY A 99 -32.32 -0.04 4.80
CA GLY A 99 -33.46 -0.69 4.15
C GLY A 99 -33.42 -0.66 2.62
N GLU A 100 -32.30 -0.25 2.01
CA GLU A 100 -32.11 -0.16 0.55
C GLU A 100 -32.07 -1.56 -0.10
N PHE A 101 -31.58 -2.56 0.63
CA PHE A 101 -31.45 -3.94 0.15
C PHE A 101 -32.35 -4.89 0.92
N LYS A 102 -33.03 -5.79 0.18
CA LYS A 102 -33.81 -6.91 0.74
C LYS A 102 -33.26 -8.28 0.35
N THR A 103 -32.26 -8.31 -0.52
CA THR A 103 -31.60 -9.56 -0.90
C THR A 103 -30.10 -9.34 -1.03
N VAL A 104 -29.33 -10.33 -0.57
CA VAL A 104 -27.87 -10.36 -0.67
C VAL A 104 -27.49 -11.65 -1.40
N LEU A 105 -26.74 -11.53 -2.49
CA LEU A 105 -26.31 -12.67 -3.30
C LEU A 105 -24.81 -12.93 -3.10
N VAL A 106 -24.45 -14.17 -2.78
CA VAL A 106 -23.06 -14.60 -2.64
C VAL A 106 -22.84 -15.97 -3.25
N PHE A 107 -21.67 -16.19 -3.85
CA PHE A 107 -21.35 -17.48 -4.47
C PHE A 107 -21.26 -18.63 -3.45
N LEU A 108 -20.63 -18.37 -2.30
CA LEU A 108 -20.49 -19.31 -1.18
C LEU A 108 -20.50 -18.54 0.14
N GLU A 109 -20.95 -19.16 1.22
CA GLU A 109 -21.07 -18.55 2.55
C GLU A 109 -19.68 -18.19 3.12
N ASP A 110 -18.64 -18.93 2.71
CA ASP A 110 -17.23 -18.71 3.04
C ASP A 110 -16.65 -17.38 2.49
N ARG A 111 -17.39 -16.72 1.60
CA ARG A 111 -17.07 -15.38 1.09
C ARG A 111 -17.35 -14.33 2.15
N LEU A 112 -18.46 -14.49 2.87
CA LEU A 112 -18.89 -13.58 3.93
C LEU A 112 -18.02 -13.74 5.18
N PHE A 113 -18.01 -14.94 5.78
CA PHE A 113 -17.36 -15.17 7.07
C PHE A 113 -16.56 -16.47 7.12
N ARG A 114 -15.41 -16.43 7.78
CA ARG A 114 -14.59 -17.59 8.19
C ARG A 114 -14.07 -17.38 9.61
N ASP A 115 -14.94 -16.86 10.47
CA ASP A 115 -14.61 -16.45 11.82
C ASP A 115 -14.81 -17.63 12.79
N GLU A 116 -13.74 -17.95 13.52
CA GLU A 116 -13.71 -19.05 14.50
C GLU A 116 -14.45 -18.69 15.80
N THR A 117 -14.64 -17.41 16.09
CA THR A 117 -15.30 -16.96 17.33
C THR A 117 -16.81 -17.07 17.24
N GLY A 118 -17.35 -16.90 16.04
CA GLY A 118 -18.77 -16.93 15.74
C GLY A 118 -19.51 -15.63 16.03
N ILE A 119 -18.78 -14.54 16.23
CA ILE A 119 -19.38 -13.23 16.50
C ILE A 119 -19.85 -12.58 15.21
N GLN A 120 -18.98 -12.54 14.20
CA GLN A 120 -19.22 -11.72 13.01
C GLN A 120 -20.42 -12.22 12.18
N TYR A 121 -20.55 -13.54 12.00
CA TYR A 121 -21.71 -14.08 11.28
C TYR A 121 -23.01 -13.94 12.10
N ASN A 122 -22.95 -13.94 13.45
CA ASN A 122 -24.14 -13.78 14.28
C ASN A 122 -24.67 -12.34 14.24
N ILE A 123 -23.78 -11.35 14.24
CA ILE A 123 -24.15 -9.94 14.02
C ILE A 123 -24.83 -9.79 12.66
N PHE A 124 -24.26 -10.40 11.61
CA PHE A 124 -24.84 -10.33 10.27
C PHE A 124 -26.22 -11.01 10.18
N ILE A 125 -26.40 -12.18 10.80
CA ILE A 125 -27.71 -12.85 10.89
C ILE A 125 -28.72 -11.94 11.59
N ASP A 126 -28.34 -11.31 12.70
CA ASP A 126 -29.24 -10.44 13.46
C ASP A 126 -29.67 -9.20 12.65
N VAL A 127 -28.73 -8.55 11.97
CA VAL A 127 -29.02 -7.43 11.07
C VAL A 127 -29.97 -7.88 9.95
N CYS A 128 -29.67 -9.00 9.28
CA CYS A 128 -30.51 -9.48 8.19
C CYS A 128 -31.92 -9.87 8.70
N LYS A 129 -32.02 -10.45 9.89
CA LYS A 129 -33.30 -10.79 10.53
C LYS A 129 -34.12 -9.54 10.86
N ARG A 130 -33.50 -8.49 11.42
CA ARG A 130 -34.17 -7.22 11.76
C ARG A 130 -34.70 -6.49 10.53
N HIS A 131 -34.00 -6.56 9.41
CA HIS A 131 -34.36 -5.85 8.17
C HIS A 131 -35.09 -6.74 7.15
N SER A 132 -35.41 -7.99 7.51
CA SER A 132 -36.06 -8.99 6.64
C SER A 132 -35.33 -9.18 5.30
N VAL A 133 -34.01 -9.37 5.38
CA VAL A 133 -33.13 -9.59 4.22
C VAL A 133 -32.92 -11.09 4.00
N LEU A 134 -33.05 -11.51 2.75
CA LEU A 134 -32.73 -12.86 2.29
C LEU A 134 -31.28 -12.95 1.83
N VAL A 135 -30.59 -14.04 2.17
CA VAL A 135 -29.25 -14.32 1.63
C VAL A 135 -29.34 -15.48 0.65
N VAL A 136 -28.97 -15.25 -0.61
CA VAL A 136 -29.10 -16.21 -1.70
C VAL A 136 -27.71 -16.67 -2.13
N THR A 137 -27.55 -17.98 -2.24
CA THR A 137 -26.41 -18.62 -2.89
C THR A 137 -26.91 -19.50 -4.04
N PRO A 138 -26.05 -19.87 -5.01
CA PRO A 138 -26.41 -20.80 -6.09
C PRO A 138 -27.00 -22.13 -5.61
N HIS A 139 -26.75 -22.49 -4.35
CA HIS A 139 -27.17 -23.76 -3.77
C HIS A 139 -28.34 -23.63 -2.80
N MET A 140 -28.55 -22.46 -2.19
CA MET A 140 -29.55 -22.27 -1.15
C MET A 140 -29.96 -20.81 -0.95
N THR A 141 -31.24 -20.59 -0.60
CA THR A 141 -31.72 -19.31 -0.08
C THR A 141 -31.92 -19.40 1.43
N TYR A 142 -31.36 -18.45 2.16
CA TYR A 142 -31.46 -18.32 3.62
C TYR A 142 -32.42 -17.19 3.98
N ASP A 143 -33.46 -17.57 4.70
CA ASP A 143 -34.35 -16.67 5.43
C ASP A 143 -34.08 -16.82 6.93
N PHE A 144 -33.51 -15.79 7.56
CA PHE A 144 -33.11 -15.81 8.96
C PHE A 144 -34.27 -15.64 9.95
N THR A 145 -35.50 -15.48 9.48
CA THR A 145 -36.68 -15.66 10.34
C THR A 145 -36.87 -17.14 10.70
N ASN A 146 -36.47 -18.05 9.81
CA ASN A 146 -36.53 -19.49 10.03
C ASN A 146 -35.34 -19.97 10.89
N PRO A 147 -35.59 -20.57 12.07
CA PRO A 147 -34.53 -21.11 12.92
C PRO A 147 -33.63 -22.16 12.23
N PHE A 148 -34.17 -22.90 11.26
CA PHE A 148 -33.42 -23.90 10.50
C PHE A 148 -32.35 -23.25 9.61
N HIS A 149 -32.71 -22.21 8.85
CA HIS A 149 -31.77 -21.47 8.00
C HIS A 149 -30.68 -20.77 8.81
N VAL A 150 -31.03 -20.24 9.99
CA VAL A 150 -30.05 -19.68 10.93
C VAL A 150 -29.03 -20.73 11.36
N LYS A 151 -29.49 -21.92 11.79
CA LYS A 151 -28.58 -23.01 12.18
C LYS A 151 -27.71 -23.48 11.03
N GLN A 152 -28.28 -23.62 9.84
CA GLN A 152 -27.54 -24.10 8.67
C GLN A 152 -26.49 -23.11 8.19
N PHE A 153 -26.80 -21.81 8.16
CA PHE A 153 -25.84 -20.77 7.80
C PHE A 153 -24.69 -20.72 8.82
N ARG A 154 -25.00 -20.79 10.13
CA ARG A 154 -23.98 -20.89 11.19
C ARG A 154 -23.07 -22.10 10.97
N TRP A 155 -23.65 -23.26 10.73
CA TRP A 155 -22.91 -24.49 10.50
C TRP A 155 -21.98 -24.38 9.29
N ARG A 156 -22.42 -23.77 8.17
CA ARG A 156 -21.55 -23.53 7.00
C ARG A 156 -20.40 -22.58 7.30
N CYS A 157 -20.64 -21.51 8.06
CA CYS A 157 -19.58 -20.59 8.48
C CYS A 157 -18.57 -21.27 9.44
N GLU A 158 -19.06 -22.11 10.35
CA GLU A 158 -18.24 -22.91 11.27
C GLU A 158 -17.41 -23.96 10.52
N GLU A 159 -18.02 -24.70 9.60
CA GLU A 159 -17.35 -25.69 8.73
C GLU A 159 -16.20 -25.03 7.93
N ALA A 160 -16.43 -23.83 7.39
CA ALA A 160 -15.39 -23.08 6.69
C ALA A 160 -14.24 -22.63 7.60
N ALA A 161 -14.53 -22.29 8.86
CA ALA A 161 -13.53 -21.93 9.85
C ALA A 161 -12.74 -23.16 10.33
N ASP A 162 -13.42 -24.28 10.60
CA ASP A 162 -12.83 -25.54 11.01
C ASP A 162 -11.98 -26.16 9.89
N TYR A 163 -12.40 -26.10 8.63
CA TYR A 163 -11.57 -26.51 7.49
C TYR A 163 -10.24 -25.74 7.48
N LEU A 164 -10.28 -24.44 7.71
CA LEU A 164 -9.09 -23.60 7.73
C LEU A 164 -8.19 -23.92 8.93
N ARG A 165 -8.77 -24.15 10.12
CA ARG A 165 -8.02 -24.52 11.32
C ARG A 165 -7.43 -25.93 11.22
N ASP A 166 -8.26 -26.93 10.97
CA ASP A 166 -7.87 -28.34 11.09
C ASP A 166 -7.16 -28.84 9.84
N TYR A 167 -7.65 -28.49 8.65
CA TYR A 167 -7.04 -28.96 7.42
C TYR A 167 -5.86 -28.08 7.00
N VAL A 168 -6.03 -26.76 6.97
CA VAL A 168 -4.96 -25.87 6.47
C VAL A 168 -3.88 -25.60 7.53
N ILE A 169 -4.25 -25.22 8.74
CA ILE A 169 -3.26 -24.89 9.78
C ILE A 169 -2.72 -26.19 10.41
N ASN A 170 -3.56 -27.02 11.03
CA ASN A 170 -3.09 -28.17 11.79
C ASN A 170 -2.46 -29.24 10.89
N ARG A 171 -3.10 -29.61 9.78
CA ARG A 171 -2.60 -30.66 8.89
C ARG A 171 -1.56 -30.15 7.89
N LEU A 172 -1.89 -29.13 7.08
CA LEU A 172 -0.95 -28.66 6.04
C LEU A 172 0.22 -27.86 6.62
N HIS A 173 0.00 -26.91 7.53
CA HIS A 173 1.13 -26.22 8.18
C HIS A 173 1.84 -27.13 9.17
N GLY A 174 1.14 -28.00 9.91
CA GLY A 174 1.80 -29.00 10.77
C GLY A 174 2.72 -29.94 9.99
N ALA A 175 2.29 -30.45 8.83
CA ALA A 175 3.15 -31.26 7.96
C ALA A 175 4.35 -30.46 7.43
N LYS A 176 4.14 -29.19 7.04
CA LYS A 176 5.25 -28.30 6.63
C LYS A 176 6.22 -28.01 7.77
N ASN A 177 5.72 -27.76 8.98
CA ASN A 177 6.54 -27.50 10.16
C ASN A 177 7.38 -28.72 10.48
N ARG A 178 6.80 -29.92 10.52
CA ARG A 178 7.53 -31.16 10.74
C ARG A 178 8.62 -31.41 9.69
N ILE A 179 8.36 -31.11 8.41
CA ILE A 179 9.37 -31.17 7.35
C ILE A 179 10.48 -30.14 7.62
N SER A 180 10.11 -28.90 7.97
CA SER A 180 11.07 -27.83 8.26
C SER A 180 11.90 -28.08 9.52
N GLU A 181 11.32 -28.65 10.57
CA GLU A 181 12.01 -29.07 11.80
C GLU A 181 13.04 -30.16 11.49
N SER A 182 12.75 -31.06 10.54
CA SER A 182 13.73 -32.07 10.10
C SER A 182 14.89 -31.52 9.24
N GLY A 183 15.02 -30.19 9.11
CA GLY A 183 16.07 -29.56 8.29
C GLY A 183 15.79 -29.59 6.77
N ARG A 184 14.59 -30.01 6.37
CA ARG A 184 14.19 -30.17 4.97
C ARG A 184 13.35 -29.01 4.49
N PHE A 185 13.45 -28.71 3.20
CA PHE A 185 12.71 -27.65 2.55
C PHE A 185 11.20 -27.92 2.55
N ALA A 186 10.44 -26.99 3.13
CA ALA A 186 8.99 -27.05 3.29
C ALA A 186 8.23 -25.99 2.46
N GLY A 187 8.85 -25.43 1.42
CA GLY A 187 8.21 -24.44 0.53
C GLY A 187 8.48 -22.98 0.89
N ARG A 188 9.46 -22.70 1.76
CA ARG A 188 9.88 -21.33 2.10
C ARG A 188 10.64 -20.65 0.95
N SER A 189 10.99 -19.37 1.10
CA SER A 189 11.86 -18.70 0.13
C SER A 189 13.29 -19.28 0.19
N ILE A 190 13.96 -19.35 -0.95
CA ILE A 190 15.30 -19.95 -1.06
C ILE A 190 16.34 -18.83 -1.06
N PRO A 191 17.43 -18.93 -0.27
CA PRO A 191 18.54 -17.99 -0.35
C PRO A 191 19.20 -18.02 -1.74
N ILE A 192 19.54 -16.86 -2.31
CA ILE A 192 20.18 -16.80 -3.63
C ILE A 192 21.57 -17.47 -3.58
N GLY A 193 21.99 -18.15 -4.64
CA GLY A 193 23.21 -18.98 -4.59
C GLY A 193 22.98 -20.40 -4.10
N PHE A 194 21.73 -20.80 -3.82
CA PHE A 194 21.34 -22.18 -3.60
C PHE A 194 20.18 -22.58 -4.51
N ILE A 195 20.09 -23.87 -4.82
CA ILE A 195 18.89 -24.54 -5.34
C ILE A 195 18.49 -25.67 -4.38
N ILE A 196 17.34 -26.29 -4.61
CA ILE A 196 16.88 -27.42 -3.79
C ILE A 196 17.19 -28.70 -4.54
N ASP A 197 17.83 -29.62 -3.85
CA ASP A 197 17.99 -30.98 -4.34
C ASP A 197 16.64 -31.71 -4.32
N ARG A 198 16.19 -32.11 -5.52
CA ARG A 198 14.92 -32.81 -5.73
C ARG A 198 15.11 -34.30 -6.00
N GLU A 199 16.35 -34.78 -6.10
CA GLU A 199 16.63 -36.18 -6.39
C GLU A 199 16.39 -37.02 -5.14
N THR A 200 15.53 -38.02 -5.26
CA THR A 200 15.17 -38.88 -4.12
C THR A 200 16.22 -39.94 -3.82
N SER A 201 17.05 -40.27 -4.80
CA SER A 201 18.01 -41.37 -4.74
C SER A 201 19.28 -41.02 -5.51
N MET A 202 20.41 -41.51 -5.03
CA MET A 202 21.72 -41.39 -5.69
C MET A 202 22.36 -42.78 -5.82
N ILE A 203 23.23 -42.95 -6.82
CA ILE A 203 23.94 -44.21 -7.02
C ILE A 203 25.29 -44.11 -6.29
N VAL A 204 25.50 -44.97 -5.29
CA VAL A 204 26.77 -45.11 -4.58
C VAL A 204 27.24 -46.55 -4.77
N ASP A 205 28.44 -46.74 -5.32
CA ASP A 205 29.02 -48.07 -5.57
C ASP A 205 28.10 -49.02 -6.35
N GLY A 206 27.39 -48.49 -7.35
CA GLY A 206 26.47 -49.26 -8.20
C GLY A 206 25.13 -49.64 -7.55
N LYS A 207 24.84 -49.18 -6.32
CA LYS A 207 23.57 -49.41 -5.62
C LYS A 207 22.78 -48.11 -5.47
N VAL A 208 21.46 -48.22 -5.62
CA VAL A 208 20.52 -47.10 -5.40
C VAL A 208 20.41 -46.87 -3.89
N ALA A 209 20.93 -45.74 -3.42
CA ALA A 209 20.83 -45.29 -2.04
C ALA A 209 19.92 -44.06 -1.93
N PRO A 210 19.24 -43.85 -0.79
CA PRO A 210 18.47 -42.62 -0.57
C PRO A 210 19.39 -41.41 -0.53
N ASN A 211 19.02 -40.34 -1.22
CA ASN A 211 19.84 -39.14 -1.29
C ASN A 211 19.84 -38.39 0.07
N PRO A 212 21.00 -38.22 0.74
CA PRO A 212 21.09 -37.53 2.04
C PRO A 212 20.82 -36.02 1.93
N THR A 213 20.97 -35.43 0.74
CA THR A 213 20.67 -34.02 0.45
C THR A 213 19.27 -33.78 -0.08
N TYR A 214 18.43 -34.82 -0.21
CA TYR A 214 17.05 -34.65 -0.66
C TYR A 214 16.29 -33.59 0.16
N ARG A 215 15.72 -32.60 -0.55
CA ARG A 215 15.05 -31.40 -0.02
C ARG A 215 15.96 -30.49 0.81
N LYS A 216 17.27 -30.57 0.68
CA LYS A 216 18.20 -29.61 1.28
C LYS A 216 18.66 -28.59 0.24
N PHE A 217 19.30 -27.53 0.72
CA PHE A 217 19.94 -26.56 -0.16
C PHE A 217 21.24 -27.15 -0.70
N ILE A 218 21.48 -26.97 -1.99
CA ILE A 218 22.76 -27.29 -2.65
C ILE A 218 23.26 -26.03 -3.35
N PRO A 219 24.58 -25.77 -3.37
CA PRO A 219 25.12 -24.56 -4.00
C PRO A 219 24.74 -24.48 -5.48
N TYR A 220 24.27 -23.31 -5.89
CA TYR A 220 24.03 -22.99 -7.30
C TYR A 220 25.15 -22.08 -7.78
N GLU A 221 26.18 -22.67 -8.36
CA GLU A 221 27.45 -22.00 -8.65
C GLU A 221 27.35 -20.69 -9.45
N PRO A 222 26.47 -20.54 -10.47
CA PRO A 222 26.30 -19.28 -11.19
C PRO A 222 25.96 -18.10 -10.29
N HIS A 223 25.33 -18.32 -9.14
CA HIS A 223 25.03 -17.25 -8.16
C HIS A 223 25.86 -17.38 -6.89
N ALA A 224 26.30 -18.58 -6.50
CA ALA A 224 27.05 -18.82 -5.27
C ALA A 224 28.42 -18.13 -5.30
N HIS A 225 29.11 -18.12 -6.43
CA HIS A 225 30.38 -17.39 -6.57
C HIS A 225 30.20 -15.86 -6.41
N ILE A 226 29.07 -15.31 -6.87
CA ILE A 226 28.73 -13.89 -6.71
C ILE A 226 28.45 -13.59 -5.24
N VAL A 227 27.72 -14.48 -4.54
CA VAL A 227 27.50 -14.34 -3.10
C VAL A 227 28.84 -14.34 -2.34
N ARG A 228 29.75 -15.28 -2.63
CA ARG A 228 31.12 -15.29 -2.08
C ARG A 228 31.82 -13.96 -2.31
N TRP A 229 31.81 -13.49 -3.55
CA TRP A 229 32.41 -12.21 -3.92
C TRP A 229 31.78 -11.02 -3.18
N LEU A 230 30.46 -10.98 -2.99
CA LEU A 230 29.77 -9.90 -2.26
C LEU A 230 30.23 -9.80 -0.79
N PHE A 231 30.39 -10.94 -0.11
CA PHE A 231 30.91 -10.96 1.27
C PHE A 231 32.36 -10.51 1.33
N GLN A 232 33.21 -11.04 0.43
CA GLN A 232 34.61 -10.65 0.31
C GLN A 232 34.74 -9.15 0.02
N ARG A 233 33.99 -8.64 -0.95
CA ARG A 233 34.01 -7.24 -1.36
C ARG A 233 33.52 -6.31 -0.25
N TYR A 234 32.51 -6.73 0.50
CA TYR A 234 32.04 -5.99 1.67
C TYR A 234 33.14 -5.86 2.75
N TRP A 235 33.91 -6.93 2.96
CA TRP A 235 35.06 -6.93 3.87
C TRP A 235 36.19 -6.02 3.38
N GLU A 236 36.58 -6.11 2.10
CA GLU A 236 37.58 -5.24 1.46
C GLU A 236 37.23 -3.75 1.56
N LEU A 237 35.93 -3.42 1.46
CA LEU A 237 35.43 -2.06 1.61
C LEU A 237 35.33 -1.60 3.08
N GLY A 238 35.88 -2.38 4.02
CA GLY A 238 35.91 -2.09 5.46
C GLY A 238 34.53 -2.11 6.11
N GLY A 239 33.62 -2.94 5.58
CA GLY A 239 32.23 -3.03 6.07
C GLY A 239 31.36 -1.82 5.71
N LYS A 240 31.74 -1.05 4.69
CA LYS A 240 30.97 0.11 4.25
C LYS A 240 29.99 -0.31 3.15
N ILE A 241 28.71 -0.42 3.51
CA ILE A 241 27.65 -0.83 2.57
C ILE A 241 27.40 0.18 1.44
N ARG A 242 27.64 1.48 1.68
CA ARG A 242 27.37 2.54 0.68
C ARG A 242 28.29 2.46 -0.54
N PRO A 243 29.63 2.33 -0.39
CA PRO A 243 30.53 2.01 -1.50
C PRO A 243 30.11 0.77 -2.28
N LEU A 244 29.78 -0.34 -1.60
CA LEU A 244 29.34 -1.57 -2.26
C LEU A 244 28.08 -1.34 -3.11
N CYS A 245 27.08 -0.66 -2.55
CA CYS A 245 25.88 -0.25 -3.29
C CYS A 245 26.19 0.60 -4.54
N ARG A 246 27.23 1.46 -4.50
CA ARG A 246 27.64 2.28 -5.64
C ARG A 246 28.26 1.45 -6.74
N GLU A 247 29.14 0.51 -6.37
CA GLU A 247 29.81 -0.40 -7.31
C GLU A 247 28.77 -1.27 -8.03
N LEU A 248 27.87 -1.90 -7.28
CA LEU A 248 26.82 -2.75 -7.83
C LEU A 248 25.81 -1.99 -8.71
N GLN A 249 25.57 -0.70 -8.45
CA GLN A 249 24.65 0.09 -9.27
C GLN A 249 25.20 0.36 -10.69
N GLN A 250 26.52 0.34 -10.86
CA GLN A 250 27.13 0.54 -12.18
C GLN A 250 27.16 -0.75 -13.02
N GLN A 251 26.80 -1.89 -12.42
CA GLN A 251 26.73 -3.16 -13.13
C GLN A 251 25.35 -3.31 -13.81
N PRO A 252 25.28 -3.88 -15.03
CA PRO A 252 24.01 -4.08 -15.74
C PRO A 252 23.07 -5.01 -14.98
N PHE A 253 23.62 -6.01 -14.30
CA PHE A 253 22.94 -6.92 -13.38
C PHE A 253 23.91 -7.34 -12.28
N VAL A 254 23.39 -7.84 -11.16
CA VAL A 254 24.21 -8.39 -10.06
C VAL A 254 24.28 -9.90 -10.16
N PHE A 255 23.18 -10.55 -10.51
CA PHE A 255 23.12 -12.00 -10.72
C PHE A 255 22.73 -12.28 -12.17
N PRO A 256 23.37 -13.22 -12.87
CA PRO A 256 22.96 -13.63 -14.21
C PRO A 256 21.56 -14.26 -14.19
N ASP A 257 20.96 -14.43 -15.37
CA ASP A 257 19.71 -15.15 -15.50
C ASP A 257 19.82 -16.58 -14.94
N PHE A 258 18.73 -17.03 -14.32
CA PHE A 258 18.62 -18.41 -13.87
C PHE A 258 18.50 -19.34 -15.08
N GLU A 259 19.03 -20.55 -14.96
CA GLU A 259 18.76 -21.60 -15.93
C GLU A 259 17.25 -21.90 -16.06
N PRO A 260 16.76 -22.31 -17.24
CA PRO A 260 15.33 -22.49 -17.52
C PRO A 260 14.61 -23.44 -16.55
N ASP A 261 15.32 -24.41 -15.99
CA ASP A 261 14.77 -25.46 -15.13
C ASP A 261 14.64 -25.04 -13.65
N VAL A 262 15.10 -23.83 -13.29
CA VAL A 262 15.06 -23.31 -11.92
C VAL A 262 13.78 -22.53 -11.66
N ASP A 263 13.04 -22.91 -10.62
CA ASP A 263 11.83 -22.18 -10.18
C ASP A 263 12.18 -20.82 -9.55
N ILE A 264 12.16 -19.77 -10.36
CA ILE A 264 12.52 -18.39 -10.00
C ILE A 264 11.56 -17.79 -8.96
N SER A 265 10.31 -18.29 -8.87
CA SER A 265 9.26 -17.73 -7.99
C SER A 265 9.64 -17.70 -6.50
N LYS A 266 10.60 -18.54 -6.10
CA LYS A 266 11.06 -18.70 -4.71
C LYS A 266 12.15 -17.72 -4.27
N TYR A 267 12.76 -16.96 -5.20
CA TYR A 267 13.87 -16.05 -4.90
C TYR A 267 13.46 -14.57 -4.91
N ILE A 268 12.47 -14.21 -5.74
CA ILE A 268 12.10 -12.82 -6.03
C ILE A 268 11.67 -12.05 -4.77
N ALA A 269 10.87 -12.69 -3.90
CA ALA A 269 10.27 -12.04 -2.74
C ALA A 269 11.28 -11.75 -1.61
N LEU A 270 12.23 -12.65 -1.35
CA LEU A 270 13.13 -12.54 -0.19
C LEU A 270 14.18 -11.43 -0.35
N TYR A 271 14.69 -11.24 -1.57
CA TYR A 271 15.77 -10.29 -1.84
C TYR A 271 15.32 -9.08 -2.69
N HIS A 272 14.02 -8.98 -2.98
CA HIS A 272 13.45 -7.95 -3.85
C HIS A 272 14.21 -7.85 -5.19
N LEU A 273 14.48 -9.00 -5.81
CA LEU A 273 15.13 -9.07 -7.11
C LEU A 273 14.18 -8.52 -8.18
N LYS A 274 14.74 -7.86 -9.20
CA LYS A 274 14.00 -7.40 -10.38
C LYS A 274 14.84 -7.78 -11.57
N GLN A 275 14.17 -8.35 -12.55
CA GLN A 275 14.75 -8.70 -13.82
C GLN A 275 15.22 -7.44 -14.56
N THR A 276 16.39 -7.54 -15.16
CA THR A 276 17.06 -6.54 -15.99
C THR A 276 17.62 -7.24 -17.24
N ALA A 277 18.14 -6.49 -18.21
CA ALA A 277 18.74 -7.11 -19.38
C ALA A 277 19.93 -8.00 -18.97
N GLY A 278 19.83 -9.30 -19.25
CA GLY A 278 20.87 -10.30 -18.97
C GLY A 278 20.88 -10.87 -17.53
N GLY A 279 19.93 -10.52 -16.67
CA GLY A 279 19.88 -11.08 -15.32
C GLY A 279 18.98 -10.36 -14.33
N TYR A 280 19.43 -10.31 -13.08
CA TYR A 280 18.71 -9.77 -11.94
C TYR A 280 19.55 -8.76 -11.18
N HIS A 281 18.89 -7.71 -10.73
CA HIS A 281 19.48 -6.70 -9.87
C HIS A 281 18.82 -6.70 -8.48
N ILE A 282 19.63 -6.49 -7.44
CA ILE A 282 19.24 -6.52 -6.03
C ILE A 282 18.90 -5.12 -5.48
N SER A 283 18.10 -5.06 -4.42
CA SER A 283 17.84 -3.83 -3.65
C SER A 283 18.75 -3.72 -2.43
N ARG A 284 18.86 -2.54 -1.82
CA ARG A 284 19.64 -2.34 -0.59
C ARG A 284 19.10 -3.16 0.59
N PRO A 285 17.78 -3.21 0.87
CA PRO A 285 17.24 -4.13 1.87
C PRO A 285 17.55 -5.59 1.54
N GLY A 286 17.43 -5.99 0.26
CA GLY A 286 17.78 -7.32 -0.20
C GLY A 286 19.26 -7.67 0.03
N LEU A 287 20.17 -6.76 -0.30
CA LEU A 287 21.61 -6.92 -0.08
C LEU A 287 21.95 -7.04 1.41
N MET A 288 21.32 -6.21 2.25
CA MET A 288 21.48 -6.34 3.70
C MET A 288 20.95 -7.68 4.21
N GLY A 289 19.77 -8.09 3.77
CA GLY A 289 19.19 -9.40 4.11
C GLY A 289 20.05 -10.57 3.67
N LEU A 290 20.69 -10.46 2.50
CA LEU A 290 21.66 -11.43 1.98
C LEU A 290 22.88 -11.51 2.89
N LEU A 291 23.53 -10.38 3.19
CA LEU A 291 24.73 -10.31 4.03
C LEU A 291 24.49 -10.70 5.51
N THR A 292 23.23 -10.89 5.92
CA THR A 292 22.87 -11.32 7.28
C THR A 292 22.18 -12.68 7.34
N ASN A 293 22.00 -13.39 6.21
CA ASN A 293 21.29 -14.67 6.21
C ASN A 293 22.21 -15.82 6.63
N VAL A 294 21.95 -16.40 7.80
CA VAL A 294 22.76 -17.50 8.36
C VAL A 294 22.74 -18.78 7.52
N ALA A 295 21.83 -18.90 6.55
CA ALA A 295 21.87 -20.02 5.61
C ALA A 295 23.18 -20.09 4.82
N TYR A 296 23.91 -18.99 4.65
CA TYR A 296 25.19 -19.01 3.91
C TYR A 296 26.32 -19.74 4.63
N ILE A 297 26.22 -19.89 5.96
CA ILE A 297 27.15 -20.68 6.80
C ILE A 297 26.59 -22.06 7.14
N GLY A 298 25.56 -22.53 6.43
CA GLY A 298 24.99 -23.88 6.61
C GLY A 298 23.95 -24.01 7.74
N TYR A 299 23.55 -22.89 8.36
CA TYR A 299 22.60 -22.91 9.48
C TYR A 299 21.15 -22.98 8.96
N TRP A 300 20.32 -23.71 9.68
CA TRP A 300 18.91 -23.90 9.38
C TRP A 300 18.03 -23.38 10.51
N ILE A 301 17.25 -22.35 10.22
CA ILE A 301 16.30 -21.74 11.15
C ILE A 301 14.89 -22.32 10.94
N HIS A 302 14.17 -22.62 12.02
CA HIS A 302 12.73 -22.88 12.04
C HIS A 302 12.07 -22.00 13.10
N LEU A 303 11.00 -21.27 12.74
CA LEU A 303 10.26 -20.38 13.65
C LEU A 303 11.12 -19.38 14.47
N GLY A 304 12.28 -18.98 13.94
CA GLY A 304 13.20 -18.05 14.60
C GLY A 304 14.33 -18.71 15.40
N GLU A 305 14.29 -20.04 15.56
CA GLU A 305 15.31 -20.80 16.28
C GLU A 305 16.23 -21.58 15.34
N ILE A 306 17.51 -21.70 15.69
CA ILE A 306 18.47 -22.50 14.92
C ILE A 306 18.27 -23.98 15.28
N VAL A 307 17.74 -24.75 14.33
CA VAL A 307 17.49 -26.18 14.49
C VAL A 307 18.74 -27.01 14.18
N SER A 308 19.52 -26.58 13.18
CA SER A 308 20.76 -27.26 12.80
C SER A 308 21.80 -26.25 12.33
N LYS A 309 23.06 -26.45 12.72
CA LYS A 309 24.20 -25.60 12.33
C LYS A 309 24.96 -26.13 11.11
N ASN A 310 24.74 -27.38 10.72
CA ASN A 310 25.37 -27.99 9.54
C ASN A 310 24.31 -28.76 8.75
N ASN A 311 23.30 -28.03 8.27
CA ASN A 311 22.19 -28.63 7.57
C ASN A 311 22.53 -28.93 6.11
N HIS A 312 23.17 -27.96 5.46
CA HIS A 312 23.54 -27.95 4.05
C HIS A 312 24.92 -27.31 3.86
N GLN A 313 25.52 -27.51 2.68
CA GLN A 313 26.85 -27.00 2.36
C GLN A 313 26.91 -25.47 2.48
N ALA A 314 27.81 -24.97 3.32
CA ALA A 314 28.10 -23.55 3.42
C ALA A 314 28.79 -23.05 2.15
N ILE A 315 28.46 -21.83 1.71
CA ILE A 315 29.12 -21.19 0.56
C ILE A 315 29.96 -19.98 0.98
N VAL A 316 29.80 -19.45 2.19
CA VAL A 316 30.59 -18.34 2.72
C VAL A 316 31.36 -18.79 3.96
N GLU A 317 32.60 -18.34 4.09
CA GLU A 317 33.42 -18.57 5.29
C GLU A 317 32.81 -17.90 6.52
N GLU A 318 32.85 -18.59 7.67
CA GLU A 318 32.20 -18.10 8.90
C GLU A 318 32.71 -16.72 9.34
N ASP A 319 34.01 -16.46 9.22
CA ASP A 319 34.62 -15.19 9.65
C ASP A 319 34.10 -13.99 8.82
N LEU A 320 34.02 -14.15 7.50
CA LEU A 320 33.46 -13.14 6.60
C LEU A 320 31.97 -12.91 6.90
N PHE A 321 31.23 -13.99 7.16
CA PHE A 321 29.83 -13.91 7.52
C PHE A 321 29.63 -13.15 8.84
N TRP A 322 30.33 -13.52 9.91
CA TRP A 322 30.21 -12.87 11.22
C TRP A 322 30.68 -11.42 11.20
N TYR A 323 31.68 -11.10 10.38
CA TYR A 323 32.09 -9.73 10.12
C TYR A 323 30.94 -8.89 9.53
N ALA A 324 30.21 -9.43 8.55
CA ALA A 324 29.05 -8.75 7.97
C ALA A 324 27.85 -8.69 8.92
N PHE A 325 27.49 -9.83 9.51
CA PHE A 325 26.33 -9.98 10.39
C PHE A 325 26.39 -9.03 11.59
N SER A 326 27.52 -9.00 12.31
CA SER A 326 27.70 -8.18 13.52
C SER A 326 27.60 -6.68 13.25
N ARG A 327 27.83 -6.22 12.02
CA ARG A 327 27.75 -4.80 11.64
C ARG A 327 26.40 -4.41 11.06
N LEU A 328 25.75 -5.31 10.31
CA LEU A 328 24.52 -5.02 9.58
C LEU A 328 23.26 -5.41 10.33
N SER A 329 23.25 -6.56 11.02
CA SER A 329 22.06 -7.10 11.67
C SER A 329 21.67 -6.26 12.89
N PRO A 330 20.38 -5.86 13.04
CA PRO A 330 19.90 -5.19 14.25
C PRO A 330 19.81 -6.12 15.46
N TYR A 331 19.72 -7.44 15.24
CA TYR A 331 19.58 -8.45 16.28
C TYR A 331 20.67 -9.51 16.19
N THR A 332 21.01 -10.14 17.31
CA THR A 332 21.85 -11.34 17.36
C THR A 332 21.08 -12.55 16.81
N ILE A 333 21.77 -13.68 16.62
CA ILE A 333 21.11 -14.94 16.25
C ILE A 333 20.14 -15.49 17.31
N THR A 334 20.22 -14.99 18.56
CA THR A 334 19.31 -15.33 19.65
C THR A 334 18.12 -14.37 19.74
N GLY A 335 18.04 -13.35 18.88
CA GLY A 335 16.97 -12.35 18.86
C GLY A 335 17.20 -11.15 19.79
N GLU A 336 18.30 -11.11 20.52
CA GLU A 336 18.67 -9.97 21.36
C GLU A 336 19.14 -8.78 20.51
N ARG A 337 19.08 -7.57 21.05
CA ARG A 337 19.52 -6.36 20.33
C ARG A 337 21.05 -6.37 20.18
N ASN A 338 21.52 -6.18 18.95
CA ASN A 338 22.95 -6.13 18.67
C ASN A 338 23.58 -4.81 19.16
N GLU A 339 24.35 -4.87 20.24
CA GLU A 339 25.05 -3.72 20.85
C GLU A 339 26.23 -3.21 20.02
N LYS A 340 26.90 -4.11 19.26
CA LYS A 340 28.04 -3.75 18.40
C LYS A 340 27.61 -2.89 17.21
N LYS A 341 26.34 -2.98 16.81
CA LYS A 341 25.75 -2.03 15.88
C LYS A 341 25.58 -0.71 16.63
N LYS A 342 26.59 0.16 16.49
CA LYS A 342 26.44 1.59 16.75
C LYS A 342 25.29 2.06 15.87
N GLY A 343 24.07 2.05 16.42
CA GLY A 343 22.97 2.77 15.82
C GLY A 343 23.49 4.17 15.52
N TYR A 344 23.05 4.78 14.41
CA TYR A 344 23.05 6.23 14.44
C TYR A 344 22.32 6.57 15.72
N ILE A 345 23.01 7.22 16.66
CA ILE A 345 22.36 7.92 17.75
C ILE A 345 21.48 8.89 16.98
N ARG A 346 20.21 8.51 16.80
CA ARG A 346 19.18 9.50 16.57
C ARG A 346 19.24 10.25 17.88
N TYR A 347 20.05 11.29 17.93
CA TYR A 347 19.85 12.32 18.92
C TYR A 347 18.37 12.59 18.81
N SER A 348 17.63 12.24 19.86
CA SER A 348 16.27 12.72 20.03
C SER A 348 16.43 14.22 19.91
N ARG A 349 16.15 14.76 18.73
CA ARG A 349 16.26 16.19 18.51
C ARG A 349 15.21 16.77 19.45
N LYS A 350 15.69 17.44 20.49
CA LYS A 350 14.86 17.97 21.59
C LYS A 350 13.89 19.05 21.09
N GLU A 351 14.09 19.56 19.88
CA GLU A 351 13.31 20.66 19.32
C GLU A 351 12.44 20.22 18.13
N PRO A 352 11.19 20.70 18.05
CA PRO A 352 10.34 20.49 16.88
C PRO A 352 11.02 21.12 15.66
N ILE A 353 11.11 20.34 14.57
CA ILE A 353 11.65 20.86 13.30
C ILE A 353 10.67 21.93 12.80
N PRO A 354 11.13 23.17 12.49
CA PRO A 354 10.26 24.23 12.01
C PRO A 354 9.84 23.98 10.54
N ALA A 355 8.98 22.98 10.36
CA ALA A 355 8.39 22.56 9.09
C ALA A 355 6.88 22.34 9.29
N LEU A 356 6.06 23.28 8.83
CA LEU A 356 4.61 23.34 9.07
C LEU A 356 3.93 22.08 8.53
N LEU A 357 4.29 21.66 7.33
CA LEU A 357 3.62 20.57 6.60
C LEU A 357 4.24 19.19 6.83
N LYS A 358 5.10 19.04 7.85
CA LYS A 358 5.89 17.82 8.09
C LYS A 358 5.06 16.53 8.10
N ASN A 359 3.83 16.57 8.62
CA ASN A 359 3.00 15.38 8.81
C ASN A 359 2.01 15.14 7.66
N VAL A 360 1.77 16.15 6.82
CA VAL A 360 0.75 16.13 5.75
C VAL A 360 1.35 16.16 4.34
N ILE A 361 2.66 16.35 4.19
CA ILE A 361 3.32 16.44 2.88
C ILE A 361 3.63 15.07 2.27
N GLY A 362 3.40 14.93 0.96
CA GLY A 362 3.68 13.75 0.14
C GLY A 362 3.93 14.13 -1.32
N SER A 363 3.90 13.15 -2.22
CA SER A 363 4.06 13.33 -3.67
C SER A 363 3.00 12.47 -4.39
N GLN A 364 2.37 13.01 -5.45
CA GLN A 364 1.45 12.23 -6.30
C GLN A 364 2.21 11.39 -7.32
N GLU A 365 3.38 11.87 -7.78
CA GLU A 365 4.14 11.23 -8.84
C GLU A 365 4.99 10.05 -8.35
N GLY A 366 5.03 9.84 -7.03
CA GLY A 366 5.61 8.68 -6.37
C GLY A 366 7.03 8.91 -5.87
N GLY A 367 7.26 8.55 -4.60
CA GLY A 367 8.49 8.85 -3.85
C GLY A 367 8.11 9.41 -2.48
N ARG A 368 8.95 9.20 -1.45
CA ARG A 368 8.69 9.77 -0.13
C ARG A 368 9.16 11.22 -0.11
N VAL A 369 8.30 12.13 0.34
CA VAL A 369 8.71 13.47 0.73
C VAL A 369 9.01 13.46 2.22
N TYR A 370 10.19 13.92 2.61
CA TYR A 370 10.56 13.98 4.03
C TYR A 370 11.32 15.26 4.35
N VAL A 371 11.26 15.64 5.63
CA VAL A 371 11.99 16.81 6.13
C VAL A 371 13.39 16.39 6.54
N SER A 372 14.39 17.03 5.96
CA SER A 372 15.78 16.92 6.39
C SER A 372 16.27 18.25 6.93
N THR A 373 17.20 18.20 7.89
CA THR A 373 17.98 19.37 8.30
C THR A 373 19.48 19.13 8.11
N SER A 374 19.87 18.04 7.44
CA SER A 374 21.26 17.58 7.32
C SER A 374 22.01 18.26 6.17
N GLY A 375 21.67 19.50 5.83
CA GLY A 375 22.25 20.25 4.71
C GLY A 375 23.22 21.36 5.15
N LEU A 376 23.97 21.90 4.18
CA LEU A 376 24.93 23.00 4.31
C LEU A 376 24.35 24.29 4.95
N THR A 377 23.03 24.43 5.03
CA THR A 377 22.35 25.68 5.38
C THR A 377 21.78 25.70 6.81
N HIS A 378 21.91 24.63 7.60
CA HIS A 378 21.27 24.44 8.93
C HIS A 378 19.73 24.63 8.99
N LYS A 379 19.09 25.07 7.91
CA LYS A 379 17.65 25.26 7.75
C LYS A 379 16.96 23.95 7.32
N PRO A 380 15.70 23.71 7.73
CA PRO A 380 14.95 22.55 7.28
C PRO A 380 14.60 22.66 5.79
N ILE A 381 14.69 21.52 5.09
CA ILE A 381 14.36 21.36 3.67
C ILE A 381 13.40 20.19 3.49
N TYR A 382 12.43 20.35 2.59
CA TYR A 382 11.65 19.26 2.03
C TYR A 382 12.46 18.58 0.94
N VAL A 383 12.67 17.27 1.06
CA VAL A 383 13.43 16.45 0.13
C VAL A 383 12.48 15.48 -0.57
N ILE A 384 12.50 15.47 -1.90
CA ILE A 384 11.70 14.57 -2.74
C ILE A 384 12.60 13.40 -3.18
N GLU A 385 12.30 12.20 -2.68
CA GLU A 385 12.98 10.98 -3.09
C GLU A 385 12.65 10.59 -4.54
N GLU A 386 13.64 10.11 -5.30
CA GLU A 386 13.40 9.49 -6.61
C GLU A 386 12.57 8.20 -6.50
N ARG A 387 11.61 8.01 -7.42
CA ARG A 387 10.68 6.87 -7.42
C ARG A 387 11.33 5.49 -7.56
N ASN A 388 12.51 5.40 -8.19
CA ASN A 388 13.15 4.14 -8.60
C ASN A 388 14.52 3.92 -7.94
N GLN A 389 14.57 4.00 -6.61
CA GLN A 389 15.79 3.73 -5.84
C GLN A 389 15.89 2.26 -5.45
N ARG A 390 17.04 1.64 -5.71
CA ARG A 390 17.31 0.25 -5.30
C ARG A 390 18.47 0.16 -4.35
N LEU A 391 19.66 0.58 -4.79
CA LEU A 391 20.89 0.48 -3.99
C LEU A 391 21.29 1.79 -3.30
N ILE A 392 21.12 2.93 -3.99
CA ILE A 392 21.48 4.25 -3.48
C ILE A 392 20.23 5.08 -3.25
N LEU A 393 20.22 5.80 -2.11
CA LEU A 393 19.21 6.81 -1.86
C LEU A 393 19.53 8.08 -2.67
N LYS A 394 18.66 8.45 -3.59
CA LYS A 394 18.79 9.64 -4.45
C LYS A 394 17.59 10.56 -4.24
N TYR A 395 17.84 11.85 -4.17
CA TYR A 395 16.80 12.85 -4.22
C TYR A 395 17.02 13.67 -5.49
N HIS A 396 15.93 13.99 -6.18
CA HIS A 396 16.01 14.82 -7.39
C HIS A 396 15.72 16.28 -7.06
N ALA A 397 14.88 16.55 -6.04
CA ALA A 397 14.57 17.89 -5.56
C ALA A 397 14.78 18.04 -4.06
N ALA A 398 15.25 19.22 -3.65
CA ALA A 398 15.19 19.68 -2.27
C ALA A 398 14.90 21.18 -2.23
N THR A 399 13.97 21.61 -1.38
CA THR A 399 13.51 23.00 -1.29
C THR A 399 13.37 23.43 0.18
N PRO A 400 13.74 24.66 0.55
CA PRO A 400 13.57 25.16 1.92
C PRO A 400 12.12 25.02 2.42
N CYS A 401 11.92 24.53 3.64
CA CYS A 401 10.58 24.36 4.19
C CYS A 401 9.82 25.68 4.29
N GLN A 402 10.51 26.75 4.72
CA GLN A 402 9.93 28.07 4.92
C GLN A 402 9.21 28.61 3.68
N GLU A 403 9.78 28.45 2.48
CA GLU A 403 9.17 28.97 1.24
C GLU A 403 7.81 28.33 0.94
N ILE A 404 7.72 27.02 1.17
CA ILE A 404 6.51 26.23 0.95
C ILE A 404 5.50 26.48 2.09
N ASP A 405 5.98 26.46 3.33
CA ASP A 405 5.17 26.66 4.52
C ASP A 405 4.51 28.04 4.53
N ASP A 406 5.24 29.10 4.15
CA ASP A 406 4.71 30.47 4.12
C ASP A 406 3.65 30.66 3.01
N LEU A 407 3.74 29.91 1.90
CA LEU A 407 2.74 29.95 0.83
C LEU A 407 1.45 29.26 1.26
N VAL A 408 1.56 28.05 1.83
CA VAL A 408 0.39 27.29 2.30
C VAL A 408 -0.24 27.98 3.51
N ALA A 409 0.56 28.50 4.44
CA ALA A 409 0.08 29.26 5.59
C ALA A 409 -0.70 30.52 5.18
N ARG A 410 -0.19 31.29 4.22
CA ARG A 410 -0.92 32.47 3.70
C ARG A 410 -2.26 32.07 3.10
N ARG A 411 -2.30 31.00 2.30
CA ARG A 411 -3.55 30.52 1.70
C ARG A 411 -4.53 30.01 2.74
N LEU A 412 -4.04 29.27 3.74
CA LEU A 412 -4.84 28.81 4.87
C LEU A 412 -5.46 30.01 5.63
N VAL A 413 -4.67 31.07 5.88
CA VAL A 413 -5.16 32.29 6.54
C VAL A 413 -6.20 33.02 5.68
N GLU A 414 -6.05 33.06 4.36
CA GLU A 414 -7.07 33.61 3.45
C GLU A 414 -8.40 32.86 3.55
N HIS A 415 -8.36 31.52 3.50
CA HIS A 415 -9.55 30.67 3.66
C HIS A 415 -10.21 30.86 5.03
N MET A 416 -9.40 30.91 6.09
CA MET A 416 -9.87 31.20 7.45
C MET A 416 -10.56 32.56 7.56
N LYS A 417 -10.07 33.60 6.88
CA LYS A 417 -10.68 34.95 6.88
C LYS A 417 -11.96 35.06 6.03
N ARG A 418 -12.06 34.26 4.95
CA ARG A 418 -13.20 34.30 4.01
C ARG A 418 -14.40 33.49 4.49
N THR A 419 -14.16 32.45 5.29
CA THR A 419 -15.21 31.55 5.78
C THR A 419 -16.03 32.25 6.87
N LYS A 420 -17.11 32.94 6.46
CA LYS A 420 -18.03 33.67 7.37
C LYS A 420 -19.24 32.85 7.85
N GLN A 421 -19.50 31.68 7.27
CA GLN A 421 -20.70 30.89 7.57
C GLN A 421 -20.43 29.79 8.59
N PHE A 422 -20.72 30.09 9.85
CA PHE A 422 -20.60 29.18 10.99
C PHE A 422 -21.70 28.11 11.07
N GLU A 423 -22.86 28.31 10.42
CA GLU A 423 -24.05 27.45 10.61
C GLU A 423 -23.91 26.07 9.94
N ARG A 424 -23.45 26.00 8.68
CA ARG A 424 -23.31 24.71 7.96
C ARG A 424 -22.18 23.83 8.48
N TYR A 425 -21.21 24.40 9.20
CA TYR A 425 -20.12 23.64 9.80
C TYR A 425 -20.57 22.91 11.05
N GLN A 426 -21.55 23.44 11.79
CA GLN A 426 -22.20 22.71 12.86
C GLN A 426 -22.90 21.46 12.31
N ASP A 427 -23.51 21.56 11.13
CA ASP A 427 -24.15 20.41 10.47
C ASP A 427 -23.12 19.33 10.07
N TYR A 428 -22.01 19.72 9.43
CA TYR A 428 -20.93 18.78 9.05
C TYR A 428 -20.20 18.18 10.27
N ALA A 429 -19.93 18.99 11.30
CA ALA A 429 -19.36 18.53 12.55
C ALA A 429 -20.32 17.60 13.30
N ALA A 430 -21.63 17.89 13.26
CA ALA A 430 -22.67 17.02 13.80
C ALA A 430 -22.78 15.71 13.00
N GLU A 431 -22.58 15.73 11.68
CA GLU A 431 -22.56 14.54 10.84
C GLU A 431 -21.34 13.65 11.13
N LEU A 432 -20.14 14.25 11.21
CA LEU A 432 -18.92 13.57 11.66
C LEU A 432 -19.06 13.01 13.08
N GLN A 433 -19.69 13.76 13.99
CA GLN A 433 -19.96 13.30 15.35
C GLN A 433 -20.95 12.14 15.35
N LYS A 434 -22.03 12.21 14.56
CA LYS A 434 -22.99 11.12 14.39
C LYS A 434 -22.34 9.85 13.85
N GLU A 435 -21.48 9.94 12.84
CA GLU A 435 -20.72 8.80 12.33
C GLU A 435 -19.82 8.18 13.41
N ARG A 436 -19.13 9.00 14.20
CA ARG A 436 -18.29 8.52 15.32
C ARG A 436 -19.10 7.88 16.42
N ASP A 437 -20.23 8.47 16.78
CA ASP A 437 -21.15 7.93 17.78
C ASP A 437 -21.73 6.60 17.27
N GLN A 438 -22.01 6.47 15.98
CA GLN A 438 -22.48 5.23 15.36
C GLN A 438 -21.40 4.14 15.38
N ILE A 439 -20.16 4.48 15.01
CA ILE A 439 -19.01 3.56 15.10
C ILE A 439 -18.78 3.14 16.56
N GLY A 440 -18.82 4.11 17.49
CA GLY A 440 -18.67 3.86 18.93
C GLY A 440 -19.77 2.97 19.49
N LYS A 441 -21.03 3.16 19.06
CA LYS A 441 -22.16 2.28 19.41
C LYS A 441 -21.96 0.87 18.87
N ASN A 442 -21.53 0.72 17.62
CA ASN A 442 -21.27 -0.60 17.02
C ASN A 442 -20.15 -1.33 17.77
N ILE A 443 -19.05 -0.65 18.09
CA ILE A 443 -17.96 -1.24 18.90
C ILE A 443 -18.47 -1.66 20.29
N LYS A 444 -19.27 -0.84 20.97
CA LYS A 444 -19.87 -1.18 22.27
C LYS A 444 -20.77 -2.42 22.18
N GLN A 445 -21.59 -2.53 21.14
CA GLN A 445 -22.44 -3.71 20.92
C GLN A 445 -21.59 -4.96 20.70
N GLN A 446 -20.48 -4.85 19.95
CA GLN A 446 -19.55 -5.96 19.72
C GLN A 446 -18.85 -6.40 21.03
N VAL A 447 -18.41 -5.45 21.86
CA VAL A 447 -17.81 -5.77 23.17
C VAL A 447 -18.84 -6.45 24.09
N ALA A 448 -20.07 -5.94 24.15
CA ALA A 448 -21.12 -6.55 24.98
C ALA A 448 -21.48 -7.98 24.54
N GLU A 449 -21.48 -8.26 23.24
CA GLU A 449 -21.68 -9.62 22.72
C GLU A 449 -20.49 -10.54 23.04
N ILE A 450 -19.26 -10.02 22.98
CA ILE A 450 -18.06 -10.75 23.42
C ILE A 450 -18.17 -11.11 24.91
N ASP A 451 -18.52 -10.15 25.77
CA ASP A 451 -18.68 -10.36 27.21
C ASP A 451 -19.73 -11.44 27.50
N LYS A 452 -20.89 -11.39 26.84
CA LYS A 452 -21.93 -12.42 26.96
C LYS A 452 -21.45 -13.81 26.56
N GLN A 453 -20.64 -13.91 25.51
CA GLN A 453 -20.04 -15.18 25.09
C GLN A 453 -18.97 -15.67 26.06
N MET A 454 -18.14 -14.78 26.60
CA MET A 454 -17.14 -15.10 27.62
C MET A 454 -17.80 -15.60 28.90
N ASP A 455 -18.87 -14.96 29.37
CA ASP A 455 -19.67 -15.40 30.51
C ASP A 455 -20.33 -16.76 30.27
N GLY A 456 -20.86 -16.99 29.05
CA GLY A 456 -21.38 -18.30 28.64
C GLY A 456 -20.31 -19.40 28.65
N ILE A 457 -19.06 -19.07 28.28
CA ILE A 457 -17.94 -20.01 28.34
C ILE A 457 -17.51 -20.25 29.79
N LEU A 458 -17.43 -19.21 30.63
CA LEU A 458 -17.05 -19.31 32.04
C LEU A 458 -18.05 -20.13 32.85
N THR A 459 -19.35 -19.94 32.61
CA THR A 459 -20.41 -20.75 33.22
C THR A 459 -20.30 -22.22 32.82
N THR A 460 -19.99 -22.50 31.55
CA THR A 460 -19.75 -23.86 31.05
C THR A 460 -18.48 -24.47 31.64
N LEU A 461 -17.41 -23.69 31.81
CA LEU A 461 -16.12 -24.12 32.37
C LEU A 461 -16.16 -24.33 33.90
N SER A 462 -17.11 -23.70 34.58
CA SER A 462 -17.38 -23.85 36.02
C SER A 462 -18.12 -25.15 36.36
N LEU A 463 -18.62 -25.89 35.37
CA LEU A 463 -19.24 -27.20 35.59
C LEU A 463 -18.21 -28.25 36.11
N PRO A 464 -18.66 -29.26 36.88
CA PRO A 464 -17.78 -30.29 37.44
C PRO A 464 -16.94 -31.02 36.38
N LYS A 465 -15.68 -31.34 36.71
CA LYS A 465 -14.69 -31.95 35.80
C LYS A 465 -15.18 -33.22 35.08
N ASP A 466 -16.08 -33.97 35.71
CA ASP A 466 -16.56 -35.25 35.18
C ASP A 466 -17.61 -35.11 34.06
N THR A 467 -18.16 -33.90 33.86
CA THR A 467 -19.18 -33.64 32.82
C THR A 467 -18.60 -33.16 31.49
N LEU A 468 -17.38 -32.60 31.48
CA LEU A 468 -16.77 -32.06 30.26
C LEU A 468 -15.48 -32.80 29.88
N PRO A 469 -15.41 -33.42 28.69
CA PRO A 469 -14.18 -34.03 28.19
C PRO A 469 -13.02 -33.02 28.13
N LYS A 470 -11.81 -33.46 28.49
CA LYS A 470 -10.60 -32.62 28.52
C LYS A 470 -10.38 -31.81 27.23
N LYS A 471 -10.56 -32.44 26.06
CA LYS A 471 -10.43 -31.80 24.74
C LYS A 471 -11.45 -30.66 24.52
N LEU A 472 -12.68 -30.82 25.00
CA LEU A 472 -13.72 -29.79 24.91
C LEU A 472 -13.38 -28.61 25.81
N ARG A 473 -12.85 -28.89 27.01
CA ARG A 473 -12.39 -27.85 27.92
C ARG A 473 -11.24 -27.03 27.35
N GLU A 474 -10.25 -27.69 26.74
CA GLU A 474 -9.14 -27.02 26.03
C GLU A 474 -9.66 -26.14 24.88
N LYS A 475 -10.66 -26.59 24.12
CA LYS A 475 -11.30 -25.77 23.07
C LYS A 475 -11.99 -24.53 23.63
N PHE A 476 -12.70 -24.65 24.75
CA PHE A 476 -13.35 -23.50 25.38
C PHE A 476 -12.34 -22.47 25.92
N VAL A 477 -11.23 -22.92 26.51
CA VAL A 477 -10.14 -22.03 26.95
C VAL A 477 -9.46 -21.34 25.76
N ALA A 478 -9.19 -22.07 24.68
CA ALA A 478 -8.64 -21.48 23.45
C ALA A 478 -9.60 -20.45 22.83
N LYS A 479 -10.92 -20.71 22.86
CA LYS A 479 -11.93 -19.74 22.41
C LYS A 479 -11.98 -18.51 23.33
N TYR A 480 -11.92 -18.69 24.64
CA TYR A 480 -11.91 -17.60 25.61
C TYR A 480 -10.71 -16.66 25.40
N THR A 481 -9.49 -17.21 25.29
CA THR A 481 -8.27 -16.42 25.05
C THR A 481 -8.30 -15.65 23.74
N LEU A 482 -8.91 -16.21 22.69
CA LEU A 482 -9.11 -15.51 21.43
C LEU A 482 -10.11 -14.35 21.56
N LEU A 483 -11.22 -14.56 22.28
CA LEU A 483 -12.23 -13.53 22.55
C LEU A 483 -11.67 -12.38 23.40
N GLU A 484 -10.87 -12.71 24.42
CA GLU A 484 -10.19 -11.74 25.28
C GLU A 484 -9.27 -10.83 24.47
N LYS A 485 -8.44 -11.42 23.60
CA LYS A 485 -7.59 -10.63 22.69
C LYS A 485 -8.39 -9.72 21.75
N GLN A 486 -9.51 -10.22 21.21
CA GLN A 486 -10.37 -9.42 20.35
C GLN A 486 -11.05 -8.27 21.10
N LYS A 487 -11.39 -8.48 22.38
CA LYS A 487 -11.91 -7.44 23.26
C LYS A 487 -10.86 -6.36 23.49
N GLU A 488 -9.63 -6.73 23.83
CA GLU A 488 -8.53 -5.78 23.99
C GLU A 488 -8.30 -4.94 22.71
N GLU A 489 -8.31 -5.57 21.53
CA GLU A 489 -8.17 -4.86 20.25
C GLU A 489 -9.30 -3.83 20.03
N LEU A 490 -10.55 -4.19 20.37
CA LEU A 490 -11.70 -3.28 20.29
C LEU A 490 -11.65 -2.15 21.30
N GLU A 491 -11.24 -2.44 22.53
CA GLU A 491 -11.10 -1.45 23.58
C GLU A 491 -10.00 -0.45 23.23
N ILE A 492 -8.87 -0.91 22.66
CA ILE A 492 -7.83 -0.05 22.11
C ILE A 492 -8.38 0.79 20.95
N GLN A 493 -9.16 0.21 20.04
CA GLN A 493 -9.76 0.95 18.92
C GLN A 493 -10.76 1.99 19.43
N GLN A 494 -11.57 1.67 20.44
CA GLN A 494 -12.52 2.57 21.09
C GLN A 494 -11.78 3.71 21.80
N ALA A 495 -10.75 3.38 22.59
CA ALA A 495 -9.90 4.35 23.25
C ALA A 495 -9.22 5.26 22.22
N THR A 496 -8.77 4.72 21.08
CA THR A 496 -8.18 5.51 19.99
C THR A 496 -9.22 6.45 19.37
N ILE A 497 -10.44 5.99 19.12
CA ILE A 497 -11.53 6.83 18.57
C ILE A 497 -11.91 7.96 19.54
N GLN A 498 -11.88 7.69 20.85
CA GLN A 498 -12.12 8.69 21.90
C GLN A 498 -10.93 9.64 22.08
N THR A 499 -9.69 9.13 21.99
CA THR A 499 -8.45 9.91 22.17
C THR A 499 -8.06 10.69 20.91
N ASN A 500 -8.62 10.34 19.74
CA ASN A 500 -8.54 11.14 18.52
C ASN A 500 -9.37 12.42 18.67
N SER A 501 -8.92 13.26 19.59
CA SER A 501 -9.33 14.62 19.93
C SER A 501 -9.26 15.56 18.72
N HIS A 502 -8.84 15.09 17.54
CA HIS A 502 -8.79 15.84 16.30
C HIS A 502 -10.12 16.55 15.98
N ALA A 503 -11.29 15.91 16.12
CA ALA A 503 -12.58 16.56 15.84
C ALA A 503 -12.99 17.58 16.92
N GLN A 504 -12.73 17.31 18.20
CA GLN A 504 -12.97 18.27 19.29
C GLN A 504 -12.03 19.47 19.20
N LYS A 505 -10.74 19.23 18.92
CA LYS A 505 -9.75 20.26 18.60
C LYS A 505 -10.14 21.03 17.36
N LEU A 506 -10.62 20.36 16.30
CA LEU A 506 -11.23 21.02 15.16
C LEU A 506 -12.37 21.92 15.61
N MET A 507 -13.35 21.44 16.38
CA MET A 507 -14.45 22.28 16.86
C MET A 507 -13.97 23.51 17.67
N GLU A 508 -13.01 23.32 18.58
CA GLU A 508 -12.38 24.42 19.33
C GLU A 508 -11.64 25.40 18.40
N TYR A 509 -10.83 24.88 17.47
CA TYR A 509 -10.07 25.71 16.53
C TYR A 509 -10.99 26.45 15.57
N TYR A 510 -12.07 25.84 15.06
CA TYR A 510 -13.03 26.48 14.16
C TYR A 510 -13.85 27.56 14.88
N SER A 511 -14.18 27.37 16.16
CA SER A 511 -14.77 28.45 16.98
C SER A 511 -13.83 29.66 17.16
N LEU A 512 -12.51 29.43 17.04
CA LEU A 512 -11.45 30.41 17.17
C LEU A 512 -10.85 30.85 15.82
N ILE A 513 -11.23 30.27 14.68
CA ILE A 513 -10.60 30.46 13.35
C ILE A 513 -10.53 31.93 12.96
N ASN A 514 -11.58 32.71 13.25
CA ASN A 514 -11.59 34.16 12.96
C ASN A 514 -10.58 34.93 13.83
N ARG A 515 -10.43 34.59 15.11
CA ARG A 515 -9.45 35.20 16.02
C ARG A 515 -8.03 34.74 15.69
N ILE A 516 -7.86 33.46 15.36
CA ILE A 516 -6.61 32.82 14.95
C ILE A 516 -6.10 33.39 13.63
N GLY A 517 -6.96 33.55 12.62
CA GLY A 517 -6.61 34.14 11.33
C GLY A 517 -6.19 35.62 11.43
N GLN A 518 -6.68 36.36 12.43
CA GLN A 518 -6.24 37.73 12.73
C GLN A 518 -4.90 37.78 13.48
N GLN A 519 -4.60 36.77 14.29
CA GLN A 519 -3.41 36.72 15.15
C GLN A 519 -2.37 35.66 14.74
N TRP A 520 -2.41 35.17 13.49
CA TRP A 520 -1.56 34.09 13.00
C TRP A 520 -0.08 34.27 13.36
N GLU A 521 0.46 35.49 13.23
CA GLU A 521 1.86 35.78 13.55
C GLU A 521 2.24 35.59 15.01
N ARG A 522 1.29 35.73 15.95
CA ARG A 522 1.52 35.62 17.41
C ARG A 522 1.41 34.19 17.94
N ILE A 523 0.97 33.23 17.12
CA ILE A 523 0.72 31.85 17.54
C ILE A 523 2.03 31.05 17.58
N PRO A 524 2.31 30.30 18.67
CA PRO A 524 3.48 29.42 18.73
C PRO A 524 3.48 28.37 17.60
N PHE A 525 4.67 28.05 17.08
CA PHE A 525 4.83 27.17 15.92
C PHE A 525 4.15 25.79 16.08
N ILE A 526 4.19 25.21 17.28
CA ILE A 526 3.56 23.92 17.59
C ILE A 526 2.05 23.97 17.32
N HIS A 527 1.38 25.08 17.66
CA HIS A 527 -0.04 25.26 17.40
C HIS A 527 -0.32 25.54 15.93
N LYS A 528 0.55 26.28 15.23
CA LYS A 528 0.45 26.46 13.76
C LYS A 528 0.51 25.11 13.04
N GLN A 529 1.43 24.24 13.44
CA GLN A 529 1.57 22.89 12.90
C GLN A 529 0.34 22.03 13.22
N ALA A 530 -0.15 22.07 14.45
CA ALA A 530 -1.39 21.35 14.82
C ALA A 530 -2.63 21.84 14.04
N LEU A 531 -2.71 23.14 13.73
CA LEU A 531 -3.76 23.72 12.89
C LEU A 531 -3.63 23.27 11.44
N ALA A 532 -2.42 23.28 10.87
CA ALA A 532 -2.17 22.78 9.53
C ALA A 532 -2.55 21.29 9.41
N ASP A 533 -2.15 20.48 10.39
CA ASP A 533 -2.51 19.06 10.47
C ASP A 533 -4.03 18.83 10.59
N ALA A 534 -4.78 19.80 11.11
CA ALA A 534 -6.24 19.73 11.31
C ALA A 534 -7.08 20.30 10.16
N LEU A 535 -6.53 21.22 9.38
CA LEU A 535 -7.27 21.92 8.30
C LEU A 535 -6.87 21.42 6.91
N ILE A 536 -5.77 20.70 6.81
CA ILE A 536 -5.23 20.17 5.56
C ILE A 536 -5.35 18.65 5.58
N LYS A 537 -6.00 18.10 4.55
CA LYS A 537 -6.10 16.65 4.39
C LYS A 537 -4.79 16.06 3.87
N GLN A 538 -4.22 16.66 2.83
CA GLN A 538 -2.94 16.24 2.25
C GLN A 538 -2.31 17.38 1.45
N VAL A 539 -0.98 17.48 1.46
CA VAL A 539 -0.22 18.34 0.54
C VAL A 539 0.66 17.47 -0.35
N TYR A 540 0.63 17.74 -1.65
CA TYR A 540 1.48 17.09 -2.62
C TYR A 540 2.53 18.07 -3.15
N LEU A 541 3.79 17.65 -3.14
CA LEU A 541 4.92 18.39 -3.67
C LEU A 541 5.59 17.52 -4.75
N ASP A 542 5.49 17.96 -6.00
CA ASP A 542 6.01 17.24 -7.16
C ASP A 542 6.92 18.14 -8.01
N GLU A 543 7.97 17.56 -8.61
CA GLU A 543 8.84 18.27 -9.55
C GLU A 543 8.30 18.16 -10.98
N MET A 544 7.94 19.28 -11.58
CA MET A 544 7.45 19.33 -12.97
C MET A 544 8.61 19.41 -13.97
N THR A 545 9.61 20.23 -13.64
CA THR A 545 10.83 20.44 -14.41
C THR A 545 11.98 20.76 -13.45
N GLY A 546 13.21 20.87 -13.97
CA GLY A 546 14.38 21.21 -13.14
C GLY A 546 14.18 22.45 -12.26
N HIS A 547 13.41 23.46 -12.71
CA HIS A 547 13.16 24.67 -11.92
C HIS A 547 11.75 24.78 -11.36
N TRP A 548 10.74 24.13 -11.95
CA TRP A 548 9.34 24.25 -11.51
C TRP A 548 8.89 23.10 -10.60
N LEU A 549 8.34 23.47 -9.45
CA LEU A 549 7.63 22.57 -8.54
C LEU A 549 6.12 22.83 -8.59
N ARG A 550 5.33 21.77 -8.47
CA ARG A 550 3.89 21.83 -8.23
C ARG A 550 3.63 21.58 -6.75
N ILE A 551 2.88 22.48 -6.12
CA ILE A 551 2.21 22.24 -4.85
C ILE A 551 0.73 22.02 -5.15
N GLU A 552 0.17 20.94 -4.62
CA GLU A 552 -1.27 20.72 -4.61
C GLU A 552 -1.72 20.50 -3.17
N VAL A 553 -2.64 21.32 -2.69
CA VAL A 553 -3.20 21.23 -1.34
C VAL A 553 -4.63 20.70 -1.45
N GLU A 554 -4.86 19.55 -0.84
CA GLU A 554 -6.19 19.04 -0.59
C GLU A 554 -6.62 19.50 0.81
N TRP A 555 -7.57 20.44 0.84
CA TRP A 555 -8.10 20.97 2.09
C TRP A 555 -9.08 19.98 2.73
N LEU A 556 -9.17 19.99 4.07
CA LEU A 556 -10.16 19.16 4.75
C LEU A 556 -11.59 19.67 4.53
N ASP A 557 -11.78 20.99 4.35
CA ASP A 557 -13.09 21.57 4.03
C ASP A 557 -13.45 21.29 2.56
N PRO A 558 -14.57 20.59 2.29
CA PRO A 558 -15.02 20.29 0.93
C PRO A 558 -15.26 21.52 0.05
N HIS A 559 -15.55 22.69 0.62
CA HIS A 559 -15.77 23.94 -0.13
C HIS A 559 -14.47 24.56 -0.63
N TRP A 560 -13.37 24.40 0.11
CA TRP A 560 -12.05 24.86 -0.32
C TRP A 560 -11.46 23.94 -1.40
N GLY A 561 -11.86 22.67 -1.39
CA GLY A 561 -11.58 21.70 -2.46
C GLY A 561 -10.08 21.41 -2.60
N ILE A 562 -9.63 21.22 -3.85
CA ILE A 562 -8.24 21.01 -4.18
C ILE A 562 -7.71 22.27 -4.87
N GLU A 563 -6.62 22.82 -4.35
CA GLU A 563 -5.97 23.98 -4.96
C GLU A 563 -4.54 23.66 -5.32
N ARG A 564 -4.11 24.11 -6.50
CA ARG A 564 -2.74 23.91 -6.97
C ARG A 564 -2.02 25.22 -7.25
N LEU A 565 -0.70 25.17 -7.14
CA LEU A 565 0.21 26.28 -7.27
C LEU A 565 1.53 25.83 -7.91
N TYR A 566 2.16 26.67 -8.74
CA TYR A 566 3.47 26.41 -9.32
C TYR A 566 4.54 27.37 -8.76
N ILE A 567 5.65 26.81 -8.28
CA ILE A 567 6.77 27.55 -7.72
C ILE A 567 7.99 27.39 -8.62
N PHE A 568 8.63 28.51 -8.95
CA PHE A 568 9.91 28.52 -9.64
C PHE A 568 11.06 28.57 -8.65
N ARG A 569 12.10 27.77 -8.91
CA ARG A 569 13.36 27.75 -8.15
C ARG A 569 14.47 28.29 -9.03
N SER A 570 15.24 29.25 -8.51
CA SER A 570 16.39 29.80 -9.22
C SER A 570 17.53 28.79 -9.43
N GLY A 571 17.63 27.78 -8.55
CA GLY A 571 18.55 26.66 -8.68
C GLY A 571 17.84 25.42 -9.20
N GLY A 572 18.30 24.89 -10.34
CA GLY A 572 17.78 23.63 -10.89
C GLY A 572 17.98 22.44 -9.95
N ALA A 573 17.08 21.45 -10.05
CA ALA A 573 17.02 20.28 -9.19
C ALA A 573 18.30 19.39 -9.27
N HIS A 574 18.84 19.22 -10.47
CA HIS A 574 19.98 18.36 -10.74
C HIS A 574 21.32 19.10 -10.60
N LYS A 575 22.00 19.01 -9.45
CA LYS A 575 23.36 19.58 -9.30
C LYS A 575 24.47 18.71 -9.91
N THR A 576 24.20 17.42 -10.14
CA THR A 576 25.15 16.45 -10.70
C THR A 576 25.02 16.39 -12.21
N TRP A 577 26.16 16.32 -12.91
CA TRP A 577 26.25 16.16 -14.37
C TRP A 577 26.63 14.72 -14.70
N THR A 578 26.00 14.14 -15.72
CA THR A 578 26.38 12.80 -16.23
C THR A 578 27.56 12.88 -17.19
N ASP A 579 28.25 11.76 -17.40
CA ASP A 579 29.36 11.70 -18.37
C ASP A 579 28.87 11.97 -19.80
N GLU A 580 27.67 11.50 -20.15
CA GLU A 580 27.01 11.82 -21.42
C GLU A 580 26.78 13.33 -21.59
N GLU A 581 26.27 14.02 -20.56
CA GLU A 581 26.08 15.46 -20.61
C GLU A 581 27.41 16.21 -20.72
N ASN A 582 28.45 15.74 -20.03
CA ASN A 582 29.80 16.32 -20.13
C ASN A 582 30.42 16.12 -21.52
N ASN A 583 30.22 14.96 -22.15
CA ASN A 583 30.66 14.69 -23.52
C ASN A 583 29.95 15.60 -24.52
N ILE A 584 28.64 15.81 -24.36
CA ILE A 584 27.88 16.76 -25.19
C ILE A 584 28.44 18.18 -25.05
N ILE A 585 28.81 18.61 -23.84
CA ILE A 585 29.47 19.91 -23.62
C ILE A 585 30.83 19.93 -24.30
N HIS A 586 31.64 18.89 -24.17
CA HIS A 586 32.96 18.78 -24.80
C HIS A 586 32.88 18.97 -26.33
N ASP A 587 31.96 18.26 -26.97
CA ASP A 587 31.87 18.22 -28.43
C ASP A 587 31.21 19.47 -29.02
N LEU A 588 30.19 20.02 -28.34
CA LEU A 588 29.34 21.06 -28.93
C LEU A 588 29.63 22.47 -28.40
N PHE A 589 30.16 22.63 -27.19
CA PHE A 589 30.21 23.94 -26.53
C PHE A 589 31.14 24.96 -27.22
N LEU A 590 32.21 24.48 -27.86
CA LEU A 590 33.21 25.31 -28.54
C LEU A 590 32.63 26.06 -29.75
N ASN A 591 31.92 25.34 -30.63
CA ASN A 591 31.56 25.80 -31.98
C ASN A 591 30.05 25.88 -32.25
N THR A 592 29.19 25.30 -31.41
CA THR A 592 27.75 25.23 -31.68
C THR A 592 27.01 26.43 -31.08
N PRO A 593 26.11 27.09 -31.83
CA PRO A 593 25.20 28.11 -31.30
C PRO A 593 24.35 27.60 -30.12
N ARG A 594 23.87 28.52 -29.29
CA ARG A 594 23.20 28.21 -28.03
C ARG A 594 21.94 27.34 -28.20
N GLU A 595 21.14 27.56 -29.25
CA GLU A 595 19.96 26.73 -29.55
C GLU A 595 20.29 25.26 -29.72
N GLY A 596 21.35 24.95 -30.48
CA GLY A 596 21.74 23.57 -30.77
C GLY A 596 22.19 22.80 -29.52
N ILE A 597 22.85 23.48 -28.58
CA ILE A 597 23.29 22.87 -27.32
C ILE A 597 22.08 22.67 -26.39
N LEU A 598 21.21 23.67 -26.26
CA LEU A 598 20.02 23.57 -25.42
C LEU A 598 19.08 22.44 -25.92
N ALA A 599 18.98 22.23 -27.23
CA ALA A 599 18.20 21.13 -27.82
C ALA A 599 18.72 19.74 -27.40
N LYS A 600 20.03 19.59 -27.18
CA LYS A 600 20.65 18.34 -26.71
C LYS A 600 20.66 18.20 -25.19
N LEU A 601 20.56 19.31 -24.45
CA LEU A 601 20.50 19.36 -22.99
C LEU A 601 19.22 20.05 -22.51
N PRO A 602 18.02 19.49 -22.79
CA PRO A 602 16.76 20.20 -22.62
C PRO A 602 16.42 20.51 -21.15
N ARG A 603 17.03 19.79 -20.19
CA ARG A 603 16.87 19.96 -18.73
C ARG A 603 17.79 21.02 -18.11
N ARG A 604 18.78 21.52 -18.88
CA ARG A 604 19.85 22.37 -18.36
C ARG A 604 19.67 23.80 -18.84
N SER A 605 19.76 24.76 -17.92
CA SER A 605 19.79 26.18 -18.30
C SER A 605 21.13 26.56 -18.90
N TRP A 606 21.16 27.63 -19.69
CA TRP A 606 22.39 28.12 -20.32
C TRP A 606 23.44 28.53 -19.29
N VAL A 607 23.01 29.13 -18.17
CA VAL A 607 23.88 29.44 -17.03
C VAL A 607 24.54 28.18 -16.48
N ALA A 608 23.78 27.11 -16.27
CA ALA A 608 24.31 25.85 -15.76
C ALA A 608 25.33 25.22 -16.72
N ILE A 609 25.03 25.18 -18.02
CA ILE A 609 25.92 24.67 -19.06
C ILE A 609 27.23 25.46 -19.10
N THR A 610 27.14 26.80 -19.07
CA THR A 610 28.33 27.67 -19.10
C THR A 610 29.21 27.48 -17.86
N LEU A 611 28.60 27.34 -16.68
CA LEU A 611 29.34 27.06 -15.45
C LEU A 611 30.01 25.68 -15.49
N GLN A 612 29.36 24.68 -16.05
CA GLN A 612 29.94 23.34 -16.19
C GLN A 612 31.07 23.31 -17.22
N ALA A 613 30.92 23.98 -18.36
CA ALA A 613 31.99 24.09 -19.37
C ALA A 613 33.25 24.75 -18.79
N ARG A 614 33.10 25.79 -17.94
CA ARG A 614 34.23 26.39 -17.22
C ARG A 614 34.94 25.40 -16.28
N LYS A 615 34.18 24.56 -15.57
CA LYS A 615 34.76 23.51 -14.71
C LYS A 615 35.48 22.44 -15.51
N LEU A 616 35.04 22.18 -16.74
CA LEU A 616 35.69 21.29 -17.69
C LEU A 616 36.83 21.97 -18.47
N HIS A 617 37.14 23.24 -18.17
CA HIS A 617 38.16 24.05 -18.85
C HIS A 617 37.94 24.22 -20.36
N ILE A 618 36.69 24.21 -20.82
CA ILE A 618 36.32 24.40 -22.22
C ILE A 618 35.94 25.88 -22.45
N HIS A 619 36.57 26.49 -23.44
CA HIS A 619 36.31 27.88 -23.83
C HIS A 619 35.45 27.94 -25.10
N ARG A 620 34.60 28.97 -25.22
CA ARG A 620 33.69 29.16 -26.35
C ARG A 620 34.25 30.19 -27.34
N GLN A 621 34.06 29.99 -28.64
CA GLN A 621 34.44 30.97 -29.65
C GLN A 621 33.61 32.26 -29.55
N ARG A 622 34.26 33.42 -29.76
CA ARG A 622 33.64 34.76 -29.56
C ARG A 622 32.66 35.19 -30.66
N ASN A 623 32.66 34.51 -31.81
CA ASN A 623 31.94 34.96 -33.02
C ASN A 623 30.62 34.19 -33.28
N LEU A 624 30.09 33.46 -32.30
CA LEU A 624 28.86 32.69 -32.45
C LEU A 624 27.63 33.56 -32.15
N ILE A 625 26.89 33.95 -33.19
CA ILE A 625 25.60 34.63 -33.07
C ILE A 625 24.55 33.61 -32.61
N SER A 626 23.72 33.98 -31.63
CA SER A 626 22.57 33.16 -31.22
C SER A 626 21.28 33.95 -31.39
N THR A 627 20.28 33.29 -31.95
CA THR A 627 18.91 33.77 -32.13
C THR A 627 17.97 33.23 -31.04
N CYS A 628 18.52 32.64 -29.98
CA CYS A 628 17.77 31.92 -28.96
C CYS A 628 16.95 32.90 -28.11
N ALA A 629 15.63 32.91 -28.33
CA ALA A 629 14.68 33.70 -27.55
C ALA A 629 14.50 33.21 -26.10
N ILE A 630 15.09 32.08 -25.72
CA ILE A 630 14.98 31.53 -24.36
C ILE A 630 15.88 32.34 -23.41
N PRO A 631 15.43 32.76 -22.22
CA PRO A 631 16.29 33.38 -21.21
C PRO A 631 17.44 32.48 -20.75
N HIS A 632 18.57 33.05 -20.32
CA HIS A 632 19.75 32.26 -19.91
C HIS A 632 19.49 31.38 -18.68
N THR A 633 18.54 31.79 -17.85
CA THR A 633 18.15 31.15 -16.59
C THR A 633 17.18 29.98 -16.77
N LEU A 634 16.50 29.88 -17.92
CA LEU A 634 15.51 28.84 -18.20
C LEU A 634 16.10 27.74 -19.10
N SER A 635 15.59 26.52 -18.91
CA SER A 635 15.83 25.38 -19.80
C SER A 635 14.73 25.25 -20.85
N ILE A 636 14.92 24.37 -21.85
CA ILE A 636 13.88 24.10 -22.86
C ILE A 636 12.66 23.47 -22.19
N GLU A 637 12.87 22.53 -21.27
CA GLU A 637 11.77 21.90 -20.52
C GLU A 637 10.95 22.96 -19.76
N ASP A 638 11.60 23.92 -19.09
CA ASP A 638 10.89 25.00 -18.38
C ASP A 638 10.02 25.80 -19.34
N VAL A 639 10.55 26.17 -20.52
CA VAL A 639 9.80 26.95 -21.52
C VAL A 639 8.61 26.15 -22.07
N THR A 640 8.79 24.86 -22.34
CA THR A 640 7.69 24.00 -22.82
C THR A 640 6.61 23.85 -21.75
N PHE A 641 7.00 23.68 -20.49
CA PHE A 641 6.09 23.61 -19.36
C PHE A 641 5.33 24.92 -19.16
N MET A 642 6.04 26.06 -19.16
CA MET A 642 5.45 27.39 -19.00
C MET A 642 4.42 27.69 -20.10
N LYS A 643 4.71 27.32 -21.36
CA LYS A 643 3.75 27.44 -22.46
C LYS A 643 2.49 26.58 -22.24
N GLY A 644 2.66 25.33 -21.80
CA GLY A 644 1.54 24.43 -21.50
C GLY A 644 0.70 24.86 -20.30
N ALA A 645 1.31 25.52 -19.32
CA ALA A 645 0.65 26.02 -18.11
C ALA A 645 0.14 27.47 -18.24
N GLY A 646 0.37 28.15 -19.36
CA GLY A 646 -0.05 29.55 -19.57
C GLY A 646 0.75 30.58 -18.76
N ILE A 647 2.00 30.27 -18.39
CA ILE A 647 2.89 31.14 -17.60
C ILE A 647 3.78 31.97 -18.54
N ASN A 648 3.88 33.28 -18.30
CA ASN A 648 4.73 34.16 -19.11
C ASN A 648 6.22 33.95 -18.82
N MET A 649 7.08 34.06 -19.84
CA MET A 649 8.53 33.82 -19.71
C MET A 649 9.26 34.79 -18.76
N ASN A 650 8.65 35.93 -18.43
CA ASN A 650 9.18 36.92 -17.49
C ASN A 650 8.69 36.70 -16.05
N GLU A 651 7.73 35.79 -15.83
CA GLU A 651 7.20 35.49 -14.51
C GLU A 651 8.11 34.49 -13.79
N THR A 652 8.78 34.93 -12.73
CA THR A 652 9.61 34.10 -11.86
C THR A 652 8.81 33.43 -10.74
N SER A 653 7.48 33.54 -10.77
CA SER A 653 6.56 32.79 -9.92
C SER A 653 5.12 32.91 -10.42
N CYS A 654 4.41 31.78 -10.52
CA CYS A 654 2.97 31.79 -10.76
C CYS A 654 2.28 31.53 -9.42
N HIS A 655 2.13 32.56 -8.58
CA HIS A 655 1.47 32.49 -7.26
C HIS A 655 -0.06 32.36 -7.32
N LYS A 656 -0.63 32.04 -8.48
CA LYS A 656 -2.09 31.94 -8.65
C LYS A 656 -2.53 30.54 -8.24
N TRP A 657 -3.31 30.48 -7.16
CA TRP A 657 -3.99 29.26 -6.76
C TRP A 657 -5.10 28.94 -7.76
N GLU A 658 -4.99 27.79 -8.39
CA GLU A 658 -6.04 27.27 -9.27
C GLU A 658 -6.88 26.26 -8.50
N SER A 659 -8.17 26.56 -8.33
CA SER A 659 -9.11 25.64 -7.69
C SER A 659 -9.58 24.59 -8.70
N ARG A 660 -9.35 23.31 -8.38
CA ARG A 660 -10.02 22.18 -9.02
C ARG A 660 -11.25 21.84 -8.18
N HIS A 661 -12.41 22.30 -8.63
CA HIS A 661 -13.65 21.73 -8.13
C HIS A 661 -13.80 20.33 -8.74
N LEU A 662 -13.74 19.29 -7.90
CA LEU A 662 -14.41 18.04 -8.23
C LEU A 662 -15.86 18.42 -8.55
N ARG A 663 -16.37 18.02 -9.72
CA ARG A 663 -17.80 18.09 -9.98
C ARG A 663 -18.45 17.28 -8.87
N LEU A 664 -19.01 17.95 -7.86
CA LEU A 664 -19.99 17.33 -6.99
C LEU A 664 -21.09 16.79 -7.92
N PRO A 665 -21.52 15.53 -7.79
CA PRO A 665 -22.73 15.10 -8.46
C PRO A 665 -23.83 16.08 -8.03
N SER A 666 -24.46 16.70 -9.02
CA SER A 666 -25.49 17.72 -8.84
C SER A 666 -26.63 17.16 -8.00
N VAL A 667 -26.61 17.43 -6.69
CA VAL A 667 -27.77 17.23 -5.83
C VAL A 667 -28.03 18.55 -5.15
N LEU A 668 -29.29 19.01 -5.28
CA LEU A 668 -29.85 20.31 -4.87
C LEU A 668 -29.79 21.42 -5.93
N LEU A 669 -30.51 21.22 -7.03
CA LEU A 669 -31.25 22.33 -7.64
C LEU A 669 -32.49 22.60 -6.77
N ALA A 670 -32.66 23.84 -6.32
CA ALA A 670 -33.91 24.30 -5.72
C ALA A 670 -35.07 24.14 -6.73
N PRO A 671 -36.29 23.80 -6.28
CA PRO A 671 -37.42 23.59 -7.19
C PRO A 671 -37.80 24.93 -7.84
N GLY A 672 -37.61 25.07 -9.16
CA GLY A 672 -38.21 26.16 -9.93
C GLY A 672 -37.43 26.79 -11.09
N GLN A 673 -36.15 26.48 -11.33
CA GLN A 673 -35.42 27.06 -12.47
C GLN A 673 -35.28 26.10 -13.65
N LYS A 674 -35.92 26.44 -14.78
CA LYS A 674 -35.70 25.79 -16.09
C LYS A 674 -34.36 26.28 -16.68
N TRP A 675 -33.59 25.35 -17.24
CA TRP A 675 -32.34 25.65 -17.96
C TRP A 675 -32.61 26.42 -19.27
N PRO A 676 -31.72 27.33 -19.70
CA PRO A 676 -31.77 27.88 -21.05
C PRO A 676 -31.37 26.81 -22.09
N PRO A 677 -31.88 26.88 -23.33
CA PRO A 677 -31.59 25.87 -24.35
C PRO A 677 -30.13 25.95 -24.82
N CYS A 678 -29.48 24.79 -24.93
CA CYS A 678 -28.12 24.65 -25.47
C CYS A 678 -28.05 25.08 -26.94
N PRO A 679 -26.94 25.69 -27.41
CA PRO A 679 -26.73 25.97 -28.83
C PRO A 679 -26.37 24.68 -29.60
N PRO A 680 -26.68 24.59 -30.90
CA PRO A 680 -26.48 23.38 -31.70
C PRO A 680 -24.99 23.12 -32.01
N LEU A 681 -24.62 21.85 -31.98
CA LEU A 681 -23.29 21.32 -32.31
C LEU A 681 -23.05 21.32 -33.83
N GLU A 682 -22.00 22.01 -34.28
CA GLU A 682 -21.51 21.90 -35.66
C GLU A 682 -20.76 20.57 -35.88
N HIS A 683 -21.22 19.80 -36.88
CA HIS A 683 -20.58 18.57 -37.33
C HIS A 683 -19.36 18.88 -38.22
N HIS A 684 -18.14 18.68 -37.71
CA HIS A 684 -16.95 18.60 -38.56
C HIS A 684 -16.84 17.24 -39.24
N ARG A 685 -16.96 17.24 -40.58
CA ARG A 685 -16.66 16.12 -41.47
C ARG A 685 -15.15 15.90 -41.57
N PHE A 686 -14.68 14.66 -41.39
CA PHE A 686 -13.35 14.23 -41.81
C PHE A 686 -13.37 13.86 -43.30
N PRO A 687 -12.36 14.26 -44.11
CA PRO A 687 -12.17 13.71 -45.45
C PRO A 687 -11.25 12.47 -45.39
N ARG A 688 -11.64 11.41 -46.11
CA ARG A 688 -10.75 10.31 -46.54
C ARG A 688 -10.10 10.68 -47.88
N PRO A 689 -8.91 10.14 -48.19
CA PRO A 689 -8.85 8.82 -48.85
C PRO A 689 -8.43 7.68 -47.92
#